data_AF-A0A7W0AEV3-F1
#
_entry.id   AF-A0A7W0AEV3-F1
#
_cell.length_a   1.000
_cell.length_b   1.000
_cell.length_c   1.000
_cell.angle_alpha   90.00
_cell.angle_beta   90.00
_cell.angle_gamma   90.00
#
_symmetry.space_group_name_H-M   'P 1'
#
loop_
_entity.id
_entity.type
_entity.pdbx_description
1 polymer ?
#
loop_
_entity_poly.entity_id
_entity_poly.type
_entity_poly.pdbx_seq_one_letter_code
_entity_poly.pdbx_strand_id
1 'polypeptide(L)'
;MKIKLGLLSITLLLASSVSAGMMCPGSPGMSEAHQRYFEQRVLNLDRAARDAYAELPWEALRVTAAQQAQGSEPDALFAWVRDETRWLPYAGELRGAEGVMQDRMGSSLDRALLLAALMEEAGHTVRLARTTLTEDGLERLQSAWADMPVARRPDGPSEMDLSDAAIEALAERLESDPDDMAEALLAQREAAEARQSRLLDESQHQAQALLAMLDDTLQAAGRQDMEPALTDHWWVQLRTADGWSDFDPALPDHAARERLVADGEAEPVYPEEIPDDARHWLTVEVVAEQLQDGRLNEAVALSHRIPAAELLGQQMHLELYPVELPSPQELLDGSLEIDTLPQAMFGQQQWVPYLRMGDSLERHKLINADGSVEVPGQETATGAAFREATGALEGIGRGAREREAAAPAELTAVVVRFHVEAPGREKESIERPLMDLLGPGRRTGDVAAFEVDEELRQQRAVELLSTLGVLGQVAWVPPAQLAAWHYEGLMENRQTAMAGAYLAAHGDDSFVGKALESRSTRRHALDQLAAMRLAYSPYPERVALTRLNLLGYVELMEFRAGEYRRREGFDILDNRIAVPSGEAVAETRLAQGALDTLLEAELAVEPTVALGNTARAFLHGLAAERDWQVIRRQGELEALGWQPNADLQAHFKALLEQEHALAMPAVLDAGEEPVWWQLDPATGDLLGYGPDRRGQYVEAILVLISAGDSAMGAVGMVQSIWDCLFTSSDPLCCTQDAAAQEMIGRAVSYGLGGLAEAHDINIIIGRDLISGGTFDRLNSAGISKAAGDVAGAGAEFIVDSWGRCQ
;
A
#
# COMPACT_ATOMS: atom_id res chain seq x y z
N MET A 1 -15.84 -19.47 21.57
CA MET A 1 -15.83 -20.57 20.58
C MET A 1 -14.38 -21.02 20.47
N LYS A 2 -14.03 -22.28 20.76
CA LYS A 2 -12.63 -22.74 20.73
C LYS A 2 -12.24 -22.95 19.26
N ILE A 3 -11.53 -21.98 18.68
CA ILE A 3 -11.02 -22.02 17.31
C ILE A 3 -9.82 -22.98 17.32
N LYS A 4 -9.89 -24.04 16.50
CA LYS A 4 -8.84 -25.06 16.40
C LYS A 4 -7.79 -24.55 15.42
N LEU A 5 -6.53 -24.43 15.84
CA LEU A 5 -5.43 -24.03 14.98
C LEU A 5 -4.69 -25.23 14.42
N GLY A 6 -4.68 -25.37 13.10
CA GLY A 6 -3.87 -26.37 12.39
C GLY A 6 -2.88 -25.76 11.41
N LEU A 7 -2.33 -24.57 11.63
CA LEU A 7 -2.03 -23.73 10.47
C LEU A 7 -0.64 -23.10 10.31
N LEU A 8 0.24 -23.14 11.30
CA LEU A 8 1.49 -22.38 11.18
C LEU A 8 2.62 -23.05 10.36
N SER A 9 2.53 -24.30 9.92
CA SER A 9 3.77 -25.07 9.68
C SER A 9 4.00 -25.63 8.29
N ILE A 10 3.04 -25.45 7.39
CA ILE A 10 3.20 -25.89 5.99
C ILE A 10 4.29 -25.07 5.31
N THR A 11 4.40 -23.83 5.78
CA THR A 11 5.34 -22.81 5.38
C THR A 11 6.76 -23.11 5.88
N LEU A 12 6.96 -23.44 7.17
CA LEU A 12 8.30 -23.68 7.73
C LEU A 12 9.04 -24.91 7.17
N LEU A 13 8.35 -25.91 6.62
CA LEU A 13 8.95 -27.16 6.12
C LEU A 13 9.18 -27.23 4.60
N LEU A 14 8.77 -26.21 3.84
CA LEU A 14 9.03 -26.15 2.41
C LEU A 14 10.43 -25.65 2.06
N ALA A 15 11.09 -24.97 2.98
CA ALA A 15 12.44 -24.46 2.77
C ALA A 15 13.54 -25.50 2.92
N SER A 16 13.27 -26.61 3.60
CA SER A 16 14.31 -27.49 4.14
C SER A 16 14.64 -28.73 3.30
N SER A 17 14.15 -28.83 2.06
CA SER A 17 14.39 -30.06 1.27
C SER A 17 14.62 -29.92 -0.23
N VAL A 18 14.89 -28.72 -0.77
CA VAL A 18 15.35 -28.63 -2.16
C VAL A 18 16.61 -27.78 -2.26
N SER A 19 17.75 -28.45 -2.33
CA SER A 19 18.96 -27.82 -2.85
C SER A 19 18.78 -27.58 -4.36
N ALA A 20 19.17 -26.38 -4.80
CA ALA A 20 19.08 -25.83 -6.17
C ALA A 20 19.56 -26.75 -7.33
N GLY A 21 20.19 -27.89 -7.02
CA GLY A 21 20.65 -28.87 -8.01
C GLY A 21 19.64 -29.93 -8.44
N MET A 22 18.45 -30.01 -7.82
CA MET A 22 17.49 -31.12 -8.04
C MET A 22 16.23 -30.77 -8.85
N MET A 23 16.03 -29.51 -9.26
CA MET A 23 14.74 -29.09 -9.86
C MET A 23 14.64 -29.21 -11.39
N CYS A 24 15.70 -29.62 -12.09
CA CYS A 24 15.73 -29.53 -13.55
C CYS A 24 15.38 -30.88 -14.23
N PRO A 25 14.40 -30.92 -15.17
CA PRO A 25 14.13 -32.11 -15.98
C PRO A 25 15.38 -32.50 -16.78
N GLY A 26 15.87 -33.74 -16.59
CA GLY A 26 17.08 -34.22 -17.26
C GLY A 26 18.40 -33.95 -16.54
N SER A 27 18.38 -33.30 -15.37
CA SER A 27 19.55 -33.30 -14.48
C SER A 27 19.88 -34.74 -14.03
N PRO A 28 21.17 -35.13 -13.94
CA PRO A 28 21.54 -36.48 -13.52
C PRO A 28 21.02 -36.76 -12.10
N GLY A 29 19.90 -37.49 -11.97
CA GLY A 29 19.28 -37.84 -10.69
C GLY A 29 17.78 -37.54 -10.55
N MET A 30 17.18 -36.76 -11.46
CA MET A 30 15.74 -36.47 -11.45
C MET A 30 14.94 -37.57 -12.18
N SER A 31 14.22 -38.39 -11.42
CA SER A 31 13.32 -39.41 -11.96
C SER A 31 11.89 -38.86 -12.10
N GLU A 32 11.05 -39.45 -12.95
CA GLU A 32 9.60 -39.15 -13.00
C GLU A 32 8.92 -39.24 -11.63
N ALA A 33 9.46 -40.03 -10.69
CA ALA A 33 8.94 -40.12 -9.33
C ALA A 33 9.18 -38.85 -8.51
N HIS A 34 10.30 -38.13 -8.73
CA HIS A 34 10.58 -36.85 -8.08
C HIS A 34 9.64 -35.75 -8.58
N GLN A 35 9.34 -35.73 -9.88
CA GLN A 35 8.39 -34.78 -10.46
C GLN A 35 6.97 -34.98 -9.92
N ARG A 36 6.48 -36.23 -9.87
CA ARG A 36 5.17 -36.55 -9.28
C ARG A 36 5.11 -36.23 -7.78
N TYR A 37 6.21 -36.43 -7.06
CA TYR A 37 6.30 -36.07 -5.64
C TYR A 37 6.15 -34.55 -5.43
N PHE A 38 6.79 -33.72 -6.27
CA PHE A 38 6.65 -32.27 -6.21
C PHE A 38 5.23 -31.80 -6.52
N GLU A 39 4.63 -32.31 -7.61
CA GLU A 39 3.23 -32.01 -7.97
C GLU A 39 2.27 -32.33 -6.81
N GLN A 40 2.46 -33.48 -6.16
CA GLN A 40 1.62 -33.90 -5.04
C GLN A 40 1.81 -33.01 -3.80
N ARG A 41 3.02 -32.51 -3.55
CA ARG A 41 3.28 -31.54 -2.46
C ARG A 41 2.61 -30.19 -2.72
N VAL A 42 2.69 -29.66 -3.93
CA VAL A 42 2.03 -28.40 -4.29
C VAL A 42 0.50 -28.52 -4.14
N LEU A 43 -0.08 -29.65 -4.54
CA LEU A 43 -1.52 -29.91 -4.36
C LEU A 43 -1.92 -30.03 -2.88
N ASN A 44 -1.07 -30.60 -2.03
CA ASN A 44 -1.32 -30.67 -0.58
C ASN A 44 -1.24 -29.29 0.07
N LEU A 45 -0.25 -28.47 -0.31
CA LEU A 45 -0.14 -27.07 0.14
C LEU A 45 -1.37 -26.26 -0.26
N ASP A 46 -1.84 -26.40 -1.51
CA ASP A 46 -3.04 -25.71 -1.99
C ASP A 46 -4.27 -26.08 -1.17
N ARG A 47 -4.51 -27.38 -0.96
CA ARG A 47 -5.65 -27.84 -0.16
C ARG A 47 -5.60 -27.25 1.24
N ALA A 48 -4.44 -27.28 1.87
CA ALA A 48 -4.31 -26.81 3.23
C ALA A 48 -4.44 -25.28 3.35
N ALA A 49 -3.98 -24.50 2.37
CA ALA A 49 -4.20 -23.05 2.33
C ALA A 49 -5.68 -22.69 2.12
N ARG A 50 -6.43 -23.48 1.34
CA ARG A 50 -7.89 -23.32 1.18
C ARG A 50 -8.66 -23.68 2.43
N ASP A 51 -8.31 -24.81 3.05
CA ASP A 51 -8.92 -25.25 4.31
C ASP A 51 -8.72 -24.19 5.39
N ALA A 52 -7.55 -23.55 5.40
CA ALA A 52 -7.23 -22.45 6.31
C ALA A 52 -8.04 -21.19 6.12
N TYR A 53 -8.12 -20.74 4.87
CA TYR A 53 -8.93 -19.61 4.51
C TYR A 53 -10.40 -19.80 4.92
N ALA A 54 -10.92 -21.03 4.82
CA ALA A 54 -12.27 -21.38 5.25
C ALA A 54 -12.46 -21.46 6.77
N GLU A 55 -11.39 -21.60 7.55
CA GLU A 55 -11.43 -21.65 9.03
C GLU A 55 -11.31 -20.25 9.67
N LEU A 56 -10.82 -19.26 8.92
CA LEU A 56 -10.68 -17.89 9.40
C LEU A 56 -12.07 -17.27 9.68
N PRO A 57 -12.24 -16.52 10.79
CA PRO A 57 -13.54 -15.94 11.16
C PRO A 57 -13.91 -14.69 10.33
N TRP A 58 -13.22 -14.41 9.22
CA TRP A 58 -13.43 -13.23 8.40
C TRP A 58 -14.81 -13.21 7.74
N GLU A 59 -15.43 -14.36 7.49
CA GLU A 59 -16.79 -14.42 6.94
C GLU A 59 -17.81 -13.74 7.86
N ALA A 60 -17.59 -13.73 9.18
CA ALA A 60 -18.45 -13.05 10.14
C ALA A 60 -18.40 -11.51 10.01
N LEU A 61 -17.43 -10.98 9.27
CA LEU A 61 -17.30 -9.57 8.91
C LEU A 61 -18.10 -9.24 7.63
N ARG A 62 -18.84 -10.19 7.05
CA ARG A 62 -19.72 -9.93 5.90
C ARG A 62 -21.16 -9.67 6.35
N VAL A 63 -21.83 -8.73 5.68
CA VAL A 63 -23.25 -8.41 5.95
C VAL A 63 -24.13 -9.67 5.94
N THR A 64 -23.98 -10.53 4.93
CA THR A 64 -24.77 -11.76 4.80
C THR A 64 -24.59 -12.71 6.00
N ALA A 65 -23.36 -12.89 6.49
CA ALA A 65 -23.11 -13.77 7.64
C ALA A 65 -23.68 -13.19 8.94
N ALA A 66 -23.57 -11.86 9.12
CA ALA A 66 -24.17 -11.17 10.25
C ALA A 66 -25.70 -11.26 10.23
N GLN A 67 -26.34 -11.07 9.07
CA GLN A 67 -27.77 -11.27 8.90
C GLN A 67 -28.17 -12.70 9.29
N GLN A 68 -27.47 -13.72 8.80
CA GLN A 68 -27.76 -15.12 9.12
C GLN A 68 -27.64 -15.42 10.63
N ALA A 69 -26.64 -14.82 11.30
CA ALA A 69 -26.43 -14.98 12.73
C ALA A 69 -27.54 -14.34 13.57
N GLN A 70 -28.07 -13.18 13.15
CA GLN A 70 -29.11 -12.44 13.88
C GLN A 70 -30.54 -12.87 13.50
N GLY A 71 -30.72 -13.48 12.33
CA GLY A 71 -32.02 -13.87 11.78
C GLY A 71 -32.66 -12.79 10.90
N SER A 72 -33.98 -12.89 10.69
CA SER A 72 -34.70 -12.05 9.72
C SER A 72 -35.66 -11.04 10.36
N GLU A 73 -35.72 -10.95 11.69
CA GLU A 73 -36.63 -10.03 12.39
C GLU A 73 -36.07 -8.60 12.38
N PRO A 74 -36.79 -7.59 11.83
CA PRO A 74 -36.28 -6.22 11.72
C PRO A 74 -35.82 -5.61 13.05
N ASP A 75 -36.53 -5.92 14.14
CA ASP A 75 -36.24 -5.39 15.47
C ASP A 75 -34.92 -5.94 16.02
N ALA A 76 -34.59 -7.20 15.69
CA ALA A 76 -33.34 -7.84 16.09
C ALA A 76 -32.16 -7.27 15.29
N LEU A 77 -32.32 -7.09 13.97
CA LEU A 77 -31.32 -6.47 13.12
C LEU A 77 -31.04 -5.02 13.53
N PHE A 78 -32.09 -4.26 13.84
CA PHE A 78 -31.98 -2.89 14.37
C PHE A 78 -31.25 -2.84 15.70
N ALA A 79 -31.66 -3.67 16.67
CA ALA A 79 -31.01 -3.73 17.98
C ALA A 79 -29.52 -4.08 17.83
N TRP A 80 -29.19 -5.05 16.97
CA TRP A 80 -27.82 -5.42 16.70
C TRP A 80 -27.00 -4.25 16.11
N VAL A 81 -27.51 -3.53 15.10
CA VAL A 81 -26.78 -2.36 14.57
C VAL A 81 -26.64 -1.26 15.63
N ARG A 82 -27.70 -0.98 16.40
CA ARG A 82 -27.68 0.03 17.46
C ARG A 82 -26.64 -0.29 18.54
N ASP A 83 -26.56 -1.56 18.96
CA ASP A 83 -25.79 -2.01 20.11
C ASP A 83 -24.34 -2.41 19.76
N GLU A 84 -24.13 -2.97 18.57
CA GLU A 84 -22.83 -3.50 18.12
C GLU A 84 -22.08 -2.53 17.20
N THR A 85 -22.60 -1.33 16.95
CA THR A 85 -21.90 -0.29 16.18
C THR A 85 -21.88 1.05 16.87
N ARG A 86 -20.78 1.79 16.68
CA ARG A 86 -20.55 3.11 17.24
C ARG A 86 -20.73 4.20 16.18
N TRP A 87 -21.38 5.29 16.59
CA TRP A 87 -21.41 6.51 15.78
C TRP A 87 -20.06 7.24 15.81
N LEU A 88 -19.61 7.68 14.63
CA LEU A 88 -18.47 8.56 14.45
C LEU A 88 -18.90 9.90 13.87
N PRO A 89 -18.26 11.01 14.28
CA PRO A 89 -18.74 12.32 13.94
C PRO A 89 -18.13 12.81 12.60
N TYR A 90 -18.64 12.25 11.50
CA TYR A 90 -18.45 12.77 10.14
C TYR A 90 -19.72 12.61 9.33
N ALA A 91 -19.80 13.37 8.23
CA ALA A 91 -20.96 13.41 7.35
C ALA A 91 -20.81 12.46 6.16
N GLY A 92 -21.93 11.91 5.70
CA GLY A 92 -22.01 11.09 4.51
C GLY A 92 -21.36 9.71 4.60
N GLU A 93 -21.28 9.05 3.46
CA GLU A 93 -20.75 7.70 3.27
C GLU A 93 -19.24 7.77 3.04
N LEU A 94 -18.48 7.23 3.99
CA LEU A 94 -17.04 7.05 3.86
C LEU A 94 -16.68 5.58 3.61
N ARG A 95 -17.35 4.67 4.31
CA ARG A 95 -16.95 3.25 4.38
C ARG A 95 -18.07 2.29 3.97
N GLY A 96 -19.31 2.77 3.88
CA GLY A 96 -20.47 1.96 3.51
C GLY A 96 -20.79 0.85 4.52
N ALA A 97 -21.74 -0.02 4.16
CA ALA A 97 -22.17 -1.13 5.01
C ALA A 97 -21.01 -2.09 5.36
N GLU A 98 -20.21 -2.48 4.36
CA GLU A 98 -19.09 -3.42 4.54
C GLU A 98 -17.98 -2.80 5.42
N GLY A 99 -17.71 -1.50 5.30
CA GLY A 99 -16.70 -0.86 6.15
C GLY A 99 -17.13 -0.80 7.63
N VAL A 100 -18.42 -0.56 7.90
CA VAL A 100 -18.96 -0.64 9.28
C VAL A 100 -18.90 -2.07 9.80
N MET A 101 -19.05 -3.08 8.95
CA MET A 101 -18.89 -4.47 9.37
C MET A 101 -17.47 -4.79 9.85
N GLN A 102 -16.45 -4.16 9.24
CA GLN A 102 -15.05 -4.37 9.58
C GLN A 102 -14.69 -3.79 10.94
N ASP A 103 -14.94 -2.50 11.17
CA ASP A 103 -14.48 -1.82 12.39
C ASP A 103 -15.58 -1.44 13.38
N ARG A 104 -16.85 -1.79 13.09
CA ARG A 104 -18.03 -1.50 13.92
C ARG A 104 -18.27 -0.02 14.19
N MET A 105 -17.78 0.85 13.32
CA MET A 105 -17.89 2.29 13.48
C MET A 105 -18.41 2.94 12.20
N GLY A 106 -19.15 4.04 12.28
CA GLY A 106 -19.58 4.77 11.09
C GLY A 106 -20.39 6.04 11.36
N SER A 107 -20.60 6.85 10.33
CA SER A 107 -21.54 8.00 10.37
C SER A 107 -22.99 7.53 10.55
N SER A 108 -23.92 8.49 10.64
CA SER A 108 -25.36 8.19 10.56
C SER A 108 -25.70 7.45 9.26
N LEU A 109 -25.15 7.89 8.13
CA LEU A 109 -25.37 7.25 6.82
C LEU A 109 -24.73 5.86 6.74
N ASP A 110 -23.45 5.70 7.11
CA ASP A 110 -22.80 4.39 7.05
C ASP A 110 -23.53 3.33 7.91
N ARG A 111 -23.99 3.72 9.12
CA ARG A 111 -24.76 2.83 10.00
C ARG A 111 -26.16 2.54 9.47
N ALA A 112 -26.81 3.52 8.83
CA ALA A 112 -28.10 3.31 8.16
C ALA A 112 -27.96 2.38 6.95
N LEU A 113 -26.87 2.49 6.17
CA LEU A 113 -26.56 1.59 5.06
C LEU A 113 -26.33 0.16 5.53
N LEU A 114 -25.62 -0.05 6.63
CA LEU A 114 -25.47 -1.38 7.23
C LEU A 114 -26.83 -1.98 7.62
N LEU A 115 -27.68 -1.20 8.31
CA LEU A 115 -29.00 -1.67 8.71
C LEU A 115 -29.90 -1.97 7.49
N ALA A 116 -29.85 -1.12 6.46
CA ALA A 116 -30.57 -1.34 5.22
C ALA A 116 -30.12 -2.65 4.56
N ALA A 117 -28.81 -2.85 4.39
CA ALA A 117 -28.25 -4.05 3.77
C ALA A 117 -28.63 -5.34 4.52
N LEU A 118 -28.59 -5.32 5.86
CA LEU A 118 -29.04 -6.46 6.69
C LEU A 118 -30.54 -6.76 6.50
N MET A 119 -31.38 -5.72 6.46
CA MET A 119 -32.82 -5.88 6.27
C MET A 119 -33.16 -6.37 4.84
N GLU A 120 -32.46 -5.88 3.82
CA GLU A 120 -32.63 -6.32 2.43
C GLU A 120 -32.20 -7.77 2.23
N GLU A 121 -31.07 -8.18 2.81
CA GLU A 121 -30.64 -9.58 2.83
C GLU A 121 -31.68 -10.48 3.55
N ALA A 122 -32.34 -9.97 4.59
CA ALA A 122 -33.46 -10.64 5.25
C ALA A 122 -34.78 -10.64 4.45
N GLY A 123 -34.80 -10.06 3.25
CA GLY A 123 -35.95 -10.03 2.34
C GLY A 123 -36.94 -8.89 2.57
N HIS A 124 -36.56 -7.86 3.34
CA HIS A 124 -37.39 -6.69 3.57
C HIS A 124 -37.20 -5.63 2.49
N THR A 125 -38.23 -4.80 2.29
CA THR A 125 -38.12 -3.61 1.44
C THR A 125 -37.87 -2.39 2.31
N VAL A 126 -36.72 -1.75 2.12
CA VAL A 126 -36.31 -0.56 2.87
C VAL A 126 -36.07 0.63 1.95
N ARG A 127 -35.93 1.81 2.57
CA ARG A 127 -35.33 3.00 1.99
C ARG A 127 -34.64 3.78 3.11
N LEU A 128 -33.78 4.72 2.77
CA LEU A 128 -33.22 5.67 3.71
C LEU A 128 -34.11 6.92 3.82
N ALA A 129 -33.99 7.62 4.93
CA ALA A 129 -34.55 8.95 5.13
C ALA A 129 -33.42 9.91 5.53
N ARG A 130 -33.36 11.06 4.84
CA ARG A 130 -32.37 12.13 5.05
C ARG A 130 -33.04 13.37 5.63
N THR A 131 -32.39 14.02 6.59
CA THR A 131 -32.82 15.30 7.15
C THR A 131 -31.63 16.10 7.71
N THR A 132 -31.88 17.33 8.12
CA THR A 132 -30.89 18.17 8.83
C THR A 132 -31.25 18.26 10.30
N LEU A 133 -30.33 17.90 11.19
CA LEU A 133 -30.45 18.05 12.64
C LEU A 133 -30.50 19.52 13.04
N THR A 134 -31.30 19.80 14.06
CA THR A 134 -31.20 21.04 14.83
C THR A 134 -29.96 21.02 15.71
N GLU A 135 -29.54 22.20 16.20
CA GLU A 135 -28.44 22.30 17.18
C GLU A 135 -28.67 21.39 18.40
N ASP A 136 -29.88 21.41 18.98
CA ASP A 136 -30.27 20.52 20.09
C ASP A 136 -30.15 19.03 19.74
N GLY A 137 -30.53 18.65 18.50
CA GLY A 137 -30.43 17.27 18.03
C GLY A 137 -28.99 16.81 17.87
N LEU A 138 -28.13 17.67 17.33
CA LEU A 138 -26.70 17.42 17.20
C LEU A 138 -26.02 17.35 18.58
N GLU A 139 -26.35 18.25 19.50
CA GLU A 139 -25.81 18.23 20.87
C GLU A 139 -26.23 16.95 21.60
N ARG A 140 -27.48 16.51 21.45
CA ARG A 140 -27.97 15.25 22.03
C ARG A 140 -27.22 14.05 21.46
N LEU A 141 -27.00 14.00 20.15
CA LEU A 141 -26.23 12.95 19.50
C LEU A 141 -24.78 12.94 20.02
N GLN A 142 -24.07 14.07 19.94
CA GLN A 142 -22.70 14.18 20.43
C GLN A 142 -22.57 13.78 21.90
N SER A 143 -23.48 14.27 22.75
CA SER A 143 -23.49 13.97 24.19
C SER A 143 -23.69 12.49 24.48
N ALA A 144 -24.52 11.79 23.70
CA ALA A 144 -24.76 10.36 23.88
C ALA A 144 -23.51 9.50 23.64
N TRP A 145 -22.57 9.99 22.81
CA TRP A 145 -21.38 9.25 22.40
C TRP A 145 -20.07 9.78 23.00
N ALA A 146 -20.08 10.98 23.61
CA ALA A 146 -18.88 11.68 24.09
C ALA A 146 -18.08 10.89 25.14
N ASP A 147 -18.78 10.25 26.09
CA ASP A 147 -18.17 9.51 27.19
C ASP A 147 -17.99 8.01 26.89
N MET A 148 -18.45 7.55 25.73
CA MET A 148 -18.29 6.18 25.31
C MET A 148 -16.91 6.01 24.67
N PRO A 149 -16.10 5.00 25.08
CA PRO A 149 -14.84 4.69 24.41
C PRO A 149 -15.04 4.51 22.91
N VAL A 150 -14.04 4.89 22.11
CA VAL A 150 -14.01 4.51 20.71
C VAL A 150 -13.74 3.01 20.70
N ALA A 151 -14.82 2.21 20.68
CA ALA A 151 -14.76 0.77 20.79
C ALA A 151 -13.72 0.20 19.80
N ARG A 152 -12.88 -0.72 20.29
CA ARG A 152 -11.93 -1.46 19.46
C ARG A 152 -12.66 -2.48 18.56
N ARG A 153 -11.89 -3.06 17.64
CA ARG A 153 -12.29 -4.18 16.76
C ARG A 153 -13.14 -5.22 17.51
N PRO A 154 -14.21 -5.75 16.88
CA PRO A 154 -15.15 -6.69 17.51
C PRO A 154 -14.51 -8.01 17.98
N ASP A 155 -13.42 -8.43 17.33
CA ASP A 155 -12.92 -9.80 17.47
C ASP A 155 -11.79 -9.94 18.51
N GLY A 156 -11.27 -8.81 19.02
CA GLY A 156 -10.06 -8.80 19.84
C GLY A 156 -8.86 -9.45 19.14
N PRO A 157 -7.74 -9.67 19.85
CA PRO A 157 -6.67 -10.53 19.37
C PRO A 157 -7.18 -11.98 19.34
N SER A 158 -7.03 -12.68 18.22
CA SER A 158 -7.22 -14.14 18.22
C SER A 158 -6.02 -14.76 18.91
N GLU A 159 -6.14 -15.66 19.89
CA GLU A 159 -4.94 -16.31 20.45
C GLU A 159 -4.58 -17.56 19.66
N MET A 160 -3.29 -17.74 19.37
CA MET A 160 -2.78 -18.97 18.77
C MET A 160 -2.99 -20.13 19.77
N ASP A 161 -3.81 -21.13 19.41
CA ASP A 161 -3.96 -22.35 20.24
C ASP A 161 -2.69 -23.20 20.12
N LEU A 162 -1.81 -23.06 21.12
CA LEU A 162 -0.57 -23.81 21.26
C LEU A 162 -0.73 -25.00 22.21
N SER A 163 -1.93 -25.57 22.33
CA SER A 163 -2.10 -26.80 23.10
C SER A 163 -1.43 -28.00 22.42
N ASP A 164 -0.92 -28.95 23.21
CA ASP A 164 -0.31 -30.18 22.69
C ASP A 164 -1.21 -30.87 21.66
N ALA A 165 -2.52 -30.89 21.88
CA ALA A 165 -3.49 -31.49 20.96
C ALA A 165 -3.61 -30.74 19.62
N ALA A 166 -3.51 -29.41 19.63
CA ALA A 166 -3.50 -28.61 18.41
C ALA A 166 -2.18 -28.81 17.64
N ILE A 167 -1.05 -28.85 18.37
CA ILE A 167 0.29 -29.10 17.82
C ILE A 167 0.39 -30.51 17.22
N GLU A 168 -0.10 -31.54 17.91
CA GLU A 168 -0.13 -32.93 17.44
C GLU A 168 -1.00 -33.06 16.17
N ALA A 169 -2.21 -32.50 16.18
CA ALA A 169 -3.10 -32.53 15.01
C ALA A 169 -2.48 -31.79 13.81
N LEU A 170 -1.76 -30.71 14.08
CA LEU A 170 -1.03 -29.94 13.09
C LEU A 170 0.15 -30.75 12.52
N ALA A 171 0.96 -31.33 13.38
CA ALA A 171 2.09 -32.17 13.00
C ALA A 171 1.65 -33.38 12.16
N GLU A 172 0.55 -34.04 12.53
CA GLU A 172 -0.03 -35.15 11.77
C GLU A 172 -0.48 -34.69 10.37
N ARG A 173 -1.18 -33.56 10.27
CA ARG A 173 -1.67 -33.01 8.99
C ARG A 173 -0.55 -32.64 8.02
N LEU A 174 0.61 -32.27 8.56
CA LEU A 174 1.76 -31.81 7.78
C LEU A 174 2.88 -32.82 7.65
N GLU A 175 2.65 -34.06 8.12
CA GLU A 175 3.65 -35.13 8.09
C GLU A 175 4.97 -34.68 8.76
N SER A 176 4.85 -33.98 9.89
CA SER A 176 5.95 -33.33 10.62
C SER A 176 6.12 -33.90 12.02
N ASP A 177 7.27 -33.67 12.66
CA ASP A 177 7.47 -34.03 14.06
C ASP A 177 6.79 -33.00 14.99
N PRO A 178 5.98 -33.43 15.98
CA PRO A 178 5.25 -32.52 16.87
C PRO A 178 6.14 -31.76 17.86
N ASP A 179 7.32 -32.28 18.24
CA ASP A 179 8.22 -31.59 19.17
C ASP A 179 8.95 -30.45 18.44
N ASP A 180 9.46 -30.74 17.23
CA ASP A 180 10.04 -29.70 16.34
C ASP A 180 9.01 -28.61 16.03
N MET A 181 7.74 -29.03 15.87
CA MET A 181 6.62 -28.13 15.64
C MET A 181 6.38 -27.20 16.82
N ALA A 182 6.31 -27.76 18.03
CA ALA A 182 6.10 -27.00 19.24
C ALA A 182 7.21 -25.96 19.43
N GLU A 183 8.47 -26.36 19.22
CA GLU A 183 9.63 -25.47 19.33
C GLU A 183 9.54 -24.29 18.35
N ALA A 184 9.23 -24.56 17.08
CA ALA A 184 9.09 -23.52 16.06
C ALA A 184 7.96 -22.54 16.38
N LEU A 185 6.79 -23.05 16.78
CA LEU A 185 5.62 -22.23 17.14
C LEU A 185 5.90 -21.32 18.34
N LEU A 186 6.51 -21.87 19.40
CA LEU A 186 6.86 -21.13 20.61
C LEU A 186 7.91 -20.05 20.31
N ALA A 187 8.95 -20.39 19.54
CA ALA A 187 9.98 -19.43 19.14
C ALA A 187 9.41 -18.25 18.32
N GLN A 188 8.45 -18.52 17.42
CA GLN A 188 7.77 -17.46 16.67
C GLN A 188 6.92 -16.57 17.55
N ARG A 189 6.18 -17.15 18.49
CA ARG A 189 5.40 -16.40 19.48
C ARG A 189 6.30 -15.50 20.32
N GLU A 190 7.38 -16.04 20.88
CA GLU A 190 8.34 -15.26 21.68
C GLU A 190 8.97 -14.13 20.87
N ALA A 191 9.36 -14.39 19.62
CA ALA A 191 9.93 -13.37 18.74
C ALA A 191 8.94 -12.24 18.42
N ALA A 192 7.66 -12.58 18.22
CA ALA A 192 6.61 -11.59 17.98
C ALA A 192 6.23 -10.80 19.22
N GLU A 193 6.12 -11.43 20.39
CA GLU A 193 5.89 -10.76 21.67
C GLU A 193 7.05 -9.78 21.97
N ALA A 194 8.30 -10.20 21.75
CA ALA A 194 9.47 -9.34 21.90
C ALA A 194 9.46 -8.16 20.91
N ARG A 195 9.11 -8.41 19.63
CA ARG A 195 8.95 -7.35 18.62
C ARG A 195 7.85 -6.37 19.03
N GLN A 196 6.69 -6.86 19.45
CA GLN A 196 5.56 -6.04 19.87
C GLN A 196 5.91 -5.17 21.08
N SER A 197 6.55 -5.75 22.10
CA SER A 197 7.00 -5.00 23.27
C SER A 197 7.95 -3.88 22.87
N ARG A 198 8.95 -4.18 22.02
CA ARG A 198 9.90 -3.18 21.52
C ARG A 198 9.19 -2.05 20.77
N LEU A 199 8.27 -2.37 19.87
CA LEU A 199 7.52 -1.38 19.08
C LEU A 199 6.71 -0.44 19.98
N LEU A 200 6.01 -0.99 20.97
CA LEU A 200 5.23 -0.19 21.91
C LEU A 200 6.13 0.71 22.77
N ASP A 201 7.25 0.17 23.26
CA ASP A 201 8.22 0.92 24.06
C ASP A 201 8.87 2.06 23.24
N GLU A 202 9.33 1.77 22.01
CA GLU A 202 9.92 2.74 21.09
C GLU A 202 8.90 3.81 20.68
N SER A 203 7.67 3.42 20.34
CA SER A 203 6.59 4.35 20.00
C SER A 203 6.26 5.29 21.16
N GLN A 204 6.13 4.76 22.37
CA GLN A 204 5.83 5.56 23.56
C GLN A 204 6.99 6.50 23.92
N HIS A 205 8.24 6.01 23.85
CA HIS A 205 9.43 6.81 24.13
C HIS A 205 9.57 7.97 23.13
N GLN A 206 9.45 7.67 21.83
CA GLN A 206 9.54 8.66 20.76
C GLN A 206 8.44 9.71 20.89
N ALA A 207 7.18 9.30 21.14
CA ALA A 207 6.07 10.22 21.31
C ALA A 207 6.30 11.17 22.49
N GLN A 208 6.77 10.66 23.64
CA GLN A 208 7.09 11.50 24.81
C GLN A 208 8.19 12.52 24.52
N ALA A 209 9.25 12.11 23.83
CA ALA A 209 10.35 12.99 23.47
C ALA A 209 9.92 14.07 22.46
N LEU A 210 9.11 13.70 21.45
CA LEU A 210 8.55 14.66 20.50
C LEU A 210 7.60 15.65 21.18
N LEU A 211 6.73 15.17 22.06
CA LEU A 211 5.85 16.04 22.85
C LEU A 211 6.65 17.04 23.67
N ALA A 212 7.66 16.57 24.41
CA ALA A 212 8.52 17.47 25.19
C ALA A 212 9.26 18.52 24.34
N MET A 213 9.61 18.17 23.10
CA MET A 213 10.27 19.07 22.14
C MET A 213 9.30 20.06 21.48
N LEU A 214 8.06 19.64 21.23
CA LEU A 214 7.08 20.34 20.42
C LEU A 214 5.96 21.02 21.23
N ASP A 215 5.90 20.82 22.55
CA ASP A 215 4.83 21.31 23.45
C ASP A 215 4.53 22.81 23.25
N ASP A 216 5.56 23.67 23.29
CA ASP A 216 5.44 25.11 23.07
C ASP A 216 4.99 25.51 21.65
N THR A 217 4.93 24.55 20.73
CA THR A 217 4.52 24.74 19.33
C THR A 217 3.06 24.37 19.13
N LEU A 218 2.57 23.37 19.86
CA LEU A 218 1.19 22.91 19.74
C LEU A 218 0.26 24.05 20.15
N GLN A 219 -0.64 24.43 19.26
CA GLN A 219 -1.73 25.31 19.63
C GLN A 219 -2.76 24.49 20.41
N ALA A 220 -3.59 25.15 21.20
CA ALA A 220 -4.76 24.47 21.75
C ALA A 220 -5.60 24.01 20.56
N ALA A 221 -5.47 22.74 20.17
CA ALA A 221 -6.23 22.16 19.09
C ALA A 221 -7.70 22.32 19.46
N GLY A 222 -8.35 23.29 18.81
CA GLY A 222 -9.76 23.54 19.05
C GLY A 222 -10.55 22.30 18.65
N ARG A 223 -11.74 22.12 19.23
CA ARG A 223 -12.80 21.25 18.66
C ARG A 223 -13.23 21.68 17.23
N GLN A 224 -12.49 22.55 16.55
CA GLN A 224 -12.91 23.36 15.43
C GLN A 224 -12.94 22.66 14.07
N ASP A 225 -12.49 21.40 13.96
CA ASP A 225 -12.69 20.58 12.74
C ASP A 225 -14.14 20.02 12.62
N MET A 226 -15.07 20.45 13.49
CA MET A 226 -16.35 19.80 13.72
C MET A 226 -17.60 20.64 13.40
N GLU A 227 -17.66 21.39 12.29
CA GLU A 227 -18.91 22.01 11.80
C GLU A 227 -18.89 22.12 10.26
N PRO A 228 -20.01 22.22 9.50
CA PRO A 228 -21.45 22.09 9.76
C PRO A 228 -22.07 20.74 9.28
N ALA A 229 -21.27 19.89 8.63
CA ALA A 229 -21.74 18.71 7.91
C ALA A 229 -22.35 17.62 8.82
N LEU A 230 -22.04 17.65 10.12
CA LEU A 230 -22.57 16.70 11.12
C LEU A 230 -24.08 16.80 11.33
N THR A 231 -24.69 17.87 10.83
CA THR A 231 -26.14 18.04 10.87
C THR A 231 -26.86 17.15 9.87
N ASP A 232 -26.20 16.60 8.84
CA ASP A 232 -26.82 15.66 7.91
C ASP A 232 -27.07 14.30 8.58
N HIS A 233 -28.35 13.95 8.77
CA HIS A 233 -28.77 12.77 9.52
C HIS A 233 -29.60 11.82 8.68
N TRP A 234 -29.28 10.54 8.84
CA TRP A 234 -29.77 9.45 8.02
C TRP A 234 -30.25 8.30 8.89
N TRP A 235 -31.38 7.68 8.51
CA TRP A 235 -31.89 6.46 9.15
C TRP A 235 -32.65 5.58 8.15
N VAL A 236 -33.01 4.36 8.57
CA VAL A 236 -33.72 3.39 7.73
C VAL A 236 -35.24 3.51 7.92
N GLN A 237 -35.97 3.42 6.82
CA GLN A 237 -37.42 3.23 6.80
C GLN A 237 -37.77 1.87 6.20
N LEU A 238 -38.49 1.06 6.96
CA LEU A 238 -38.99 -0.25 6.54
C LEU A 238 -40.40 -0.14 5.96
N ARG A 239 -40.67 -0.80 4.83
CA ARG A 239 -42.02 -0.89 4.26
C ARG A 239 -42.90 -1.85 5.06
N THR A 240 -44.04 -1.37 5.53
CA THR A 240 -45.07 -2.12 6.25
C THR A 240 -46.41 -2.07 5.51
N ALA A 241 -47.43 -2.75 6.03
CA ALA A 241 -48.78 -2.70 5.46
C ALA A 241 -49.41 -1.28 5.53
N ASP A 242 -49.06 -0.51 6.55
CA ASP A 242 -49.64 0.80 6.85
C ASP A 242 -48.79 1.98 6.36
N GLY A 243 -47.66 1.71 5.70
CA GLY A 243 -46.73 2.72 5.19
C GLY A 243 -45.28 2.41 5.56
N TRP A 244 -44.49 3.46 5.82
CA TRP A 244 -43.08 3.36 6.17
C TRP A 244 -42.88 3.51 7.69
N SER A 245 -42.08 2.63 8.29
CA SER A 245 -41.76 2.63 9.72
C SER A 245 -40.28 2.96 9.93
N ASP A 246 -39.98 3.86 10.87
CA ASP A 246 -38.62 4.33 11.11
C ASP A 246 -37.80 3.35 11.98
N PHE A 247 -36.50 3.28 11.70
CA PHE A 247 -35.50 2.54 12.46
C PHE A 247 -34.20 3.36 12.47
N ASP A 248 -34.01 4.15 13.53
CA ASP A 248 -32.88 5.08 13.67
C ASP A 248 -31.88 4.65 14.76
N PRO A 249 -30.70 4.11 14.38
CA PRO A 249 -29.71 3.62 15.34
C PRO A 249 -28.87 4.76 15.98
N ALA A 250 -29.22 6.03 15.78
CA ALA A 250 -28.45 7.19 16.24
C ALA A 250 -28.09 7.15 17.73
N LEU A 251 -29.06 6.82 18.59
CA LEU A 251 -28.86 6.81 20.05
C LEU A 251 -28.87 5.38 20.61
N PRO A 252 -28.00 5.08 21.60
CA PRO A 252 -27.95 3.78 22.25
C PRO A 252 -29.27 3.33 22.92
N ASP A 253 -30.12 4.27 23.32
CA ASP A 253 -31.38 4.01 24.02
C ASP A 253 -32.62 4.00 23.10
N HIS A 254 -32.46 4.27 21.80
CA HIS A 254 -33.58 4.26 20.86
C HIS A 254 -34.22 2.87 20.75
N ALA A 255 -35.54 2.81 20.90
CA ALA A 255 -36.32 1.65 20.51
C ALA A 255 -36.62 1.68 19.00
N ALA A 256 -36.97 0.53 18.45
CA ALA A 256 -37.41 0.47 17.07
C ALA A 256 -38.70 1.30 16.88
N ARG A 257 -38.87 1.95 15.72
CA ARG A 257 -39.90 2.99 15.47
C ARG A 257 -39.68 4.34 16.16
N GLU A 258 -38.54 4.53 16.83
CA GLU A 258 -38.10 5.84 17.30
C GLU A 258 -37.06 6.44 16.35
N ARG A 259 -36.92 7.77 16.39
CA ARG A 259 -35.93 8.55 15.63
C ARG A 259 -35.46 9.76 16.42
N LEU A 260 -34.25 10.23 16.10
CA LEU A 260 -33.61 11.34 16.80
C LEU A 260 -34.36 12.66 16.60
N VAL A 261 -34.90 12.85 15.39
CA VAL A 261 -35.61 14.07 14.99
C VAL A 261 -37.10 14.02 15.31
N ALA A 262 -37.66 15.18 15.68
CA ALA A 262 -39.10 15.34 15.83
C ALA A 262 -39.84 15.23 14.48
N ASP A 263 -41.17 15.26 14.50
CA ASP A 263 -41.99 15.17 13.29
C ASP A 263 -41.67 16.30 12.27
N GLY A 264 -41.33 15.89 11.05
CA GLY A 264 -40.97 16.75 9.92
C GLY A 264 -40.88 15.95 8.62
N GLU A 265 -40.79 16.64 7.48
CA GLU A 265 -40.53 15.98 6.20
C GLU A 265 -39.07 15.51 6.13
N ALA A 266 -38.88 14.23 5.78
CA ALA A 266 -37.58 13.65 5.49
C ALA A 266 -37.54 13.27 4.01
N GLU A 267 -36.39 13.49 3.36
CA GLU A 267 -36.21 13.12 1.97
C GLU A 267 -36.01 11.60 1.88
N PRO A 268 -36.87 10.87 1.15
CA PRO A 268 -36.68 9.45 0.93
C PRO A 268 -35.61 9.21 -0.12
N VAL A 269 -34.62 8.37 0.19
CA VAL A 269 -33.50 8.01 -0.69
C VAL A 269 -33.37 6.50 -0.72
N TYR A 270 -33.14 5.89 -1.87
CA TYR A 270 -32.87 4.45 -1.96
C TYR A 270 -31.37 4.17 -1.73
N PRO A 271 -30.98 3.06 -1.04
CA PRO A 271 -29.58 2.74 -0.77
C PRO A 271 -28.69 2.69 -2.02
N GLU A 272 -29.25 2.33 -3.18
CA GLU A 272 -28.55 2.29 -4.47
C GLU A 272 -28.46 3.66 -5.18
N GLU A 273 -29.18 4.68 -4.69
CA GLU A 273 -29.30 6.03 -5.28
C GLU A 273 -28.76 7.13 -4.34
N ILE A 274 -27.76 6.83 -3.50
CA ILE A 274 -27.16 7.83 -2.60
C ILE A 274 -26.60 9.02 -3.42
N PRO A 275 -27.03 10.25 -3.13
CA PRO A 275 -26.55 11.46 -3.79
C PRO A 275 -25.04 11.69 -3.69
N ASP A 276 -24.43 12.28 -4.72
CA ASP A 276 -22.99 12.56 -4.77
C ASP A 276 -22.52 13.49 -3.63
N ASP A 277 -23.36 14.41 -3.16
CA ASP A 277 -23.07 15.33 -2.05
C ASP A 277 -23.07 14.65 -0.68
N ALA A 278 -23.54 13.39 -0.61
CA ALA A 278 -23.55 12.57 0.59
C ALA A 278 -22.41 11.53 0.59
N ARG A 279 -21.49 11.56 -0.37
CA ARG A 279 -20.37 10.60 -0.48
C ARG A 279 -19.02 11.27 -0.30
N HIS A 280 -18.08 10.52 0.27
CA HIS A 280 -16.66 10.84 0.20
C HIS A 280 -16.11 10.34 -1.14
N TRP A 281 -15.22 11.11 -1.76
CA TRP A 281 -14.66 10.79 -3.07
C TRP A 281 -13.15 10.90 -3.07
N LEU A 282 -12.53 10.03 -3.85
CA LEU A 282 -11.15 10.15 -4.30
C LEU A 282 -11.14 10.41 -5.80
N THR A 283 -10.51 11.49 -6.26
CA THR A 283 -10.14 11.66 -7.67
C THR A 283 -8.64 11.52 -7.82
N VAL A 284 -8.20 10.59 -8.67
CA VAL A 284 -6.80 10.38 -9.03
C VAL A 284 -6.56 10.95 -10.42
N GLU A 285 -5.65 11.91 -10.54
CA GLU A 285 -5.24 12.48 -11.82
C GLU A 285 -3.77 12.24 -12.12
N VAL A 286 -3.46 11.94 -13.39
CA VAL A 286 -2.10 11.96 -13.91
C VAL A 286 -1.95 13.17 -14.81
N VAL A 287 -1.04 14.06 -14.46
CA VAL A 287 -0.85 15.37 -15.09
C VAL A 287 0.53 15.44 -15.73
N ALA A 288 0.59 15.76 -17.02
CA ALA A 288 1.82 16.05 -17.74
C ALA A 288 2.08 17.57 -17.71
N GLU A 289 3.27 17.96 -17.28
CA GLU A 289 3.77 19.34 -17.34
C GLU A 289 4.64 19.51 -18.60
N GLN A 290 4.28 20.49 -19.42
CA GLN A 290 4.94 20.85 -20.66
C GLN A 290 5.62 22.21 -20.51
N LEU A 291 6.92 22.28 -20.80
CA LEU A 291 7.60 23.56 -21.04
C LEU A 291 7.49 23.92 -22.52
N GLN A 292 6.82 25.04 -22.81
CA GLN A 292 6.70 25.58 -24.17
C GLN A 292 6.78 27.11 -24.15
N ASP A 293 7.57 27.70 -25.05
CA ASP A 293 7.76 29.15 -25.15
C ASP A 293 8.14 29.82 -23.79
N GLY A 294 8.96 29.12 -22.99
CA GLY A 294 9.40 29.56 -21.66
C GLY A 294 8.29 29.58 -20.60
N ARG A 295 7.20 28.84 -20.80
CA ARG A 295 6.07 28.71 -19.86
C ARG A 295 5.75 27.26 -19.59
N LEU A 296 5.37 26.98 -18.35
CA LEU A 296 4.86 25.68 -17.93
C LEU A 296 3.35 25.64 -18.16
N ASN A 297 2.89 24.61 -18.87
CA ASN A 297 1.49 24.29 -19.07
C ASN A 297 1.24 22.88 -18.55
N GLU A 298 0.04 22.61 -18.05
CA GLU A 298 -0.33 21.28 -17.56
C GLU A 298 -1.47 20.70 -18.39
N ALA A 299 -1.43 19.39 -18.58
CA ALA A 299 -2.49 18.64 -19.24
C ALA A 299 -2.79 17.34 -18.50
N VAL A 300 -4.07 17.11 -18.22
CA VAL A 300 -4.55 15.88 -17.56
C VAL A 300 -4.61 14.74 -18.56
N ALA A 301 -3.78 13.72 -18.34
CA ALA A 301 -3.68 12.50 -19.14
C ALA A 301 -4.67 11.43 -18.67
N LEU A 302 -4.89 11.31 -17.35
CA LEU A 302 -5.84 10.41 -16.70
C LEU A 302 -6.56 11.15 -15.58
N SER A 303 -7.85 10.91 -15.39
CA SER A 303 -8.64 11.43 -14.26
C SER A 303 -9.74 10.43 -13.95
N HIS A 304 -9.70 9.81 -12.79
CA HIS A 304 -10.64 8.78 -12.39
C HIS A 304 -11.16 9.09 -10.98
N ARG A 305 -12.49 9.10 -10.81
CA ARG A 305 -13.17 9.47 -9.58
C ARG A 305 -13.88 8.25 -8.99
N ILE A 306 -13.58 7.92 -7.74
CA ILE A 306 -13.97 6.70 -7.04
C ILE A 306 -14.68 7.08 -5.73
N PRO A 307 -15.86 6.53 -5.40
CA PRO A 307 -16.42 6.65 -4.07
C PRO A 307 -15.48 6.01 -3.03
N ALA A 308 -15.25 6.67 -1.89
CA ALA A 308 -14.31 6.16 -0.89
C ALA A 308 -14.72 4.77 -0.36
N ALA A 309 -16.01 4.48 -0.24
CA ALA A 309 -16.51 3.19 0.23
C ALA A 309 -16.11 2.02 -0.70
N GLU A 310 -15.91 2.27 -1.99
CA GLU A 310 -15.45 1.25 -2.96
C GLU A 310 -13.96 0.91 -2.80
N LEU A 311 -13.19 1.75 -2.10
CA LEU A 311 -11.76 1.51 -1.83
C LEU A 311 -11.53 0.47 -0.72
N LEU A 312 -12.59 0.02 -0.03
CA LEU A 312 -12.47 -0.95 1.05
C LEU A 312 -11.80 -2.24 0.56
N GLY A 313 -10.62 -2.53 1.11
CA GLY A 313 -9.84 -3.70 0.73
C GLY A 313 -9.28 -3.67 -0.68
N GLN A 314 -9.33 -2.52 -1.39
CA GLN A 314 -8.75 -2.35 -2.71
C GLN A 314 -7.42 -1.60 -2.62
N GLN A 315 -6.48 -1.95 -3.49
CA GLN A 315 -5.24 -1.20 -3.72
C GLN A 315 -5.22 -0.71 -5.16
N MET A 316 -4.93 0.58 -5.32
CA MET A 316 -4.69 1.20 -6.62
C MET A 316 -3.22 1.05 -6.97
N HIS A 317 -2.94 0.67 -8.21
CA HIS A 317 -1.58 0.63 -8.74
C HIS A 317 -1.49 1.52 -9.98
N LEU A 318 -0.61 2.50 -9.93
CA LEU A 318 -0.36 3.43 -11.00
C LEU A 318 1.04 3.18 -11.59
N GLU A 319 1.07 3.03 -12.91
CA GLU A 319 2.28 2.81 -13.71
C GLU A 319 2.15 3.54 -15.05
N LEU A 320 3.29 3.91 -15.65
CA LEU A 320 3.33 4.47 -17.01
C LEU A 320 4.08 3.51 -17.92
N TYR A 321 3.41 3.05 -18.96
CA TYR A 321 4.02 2.16 -19.94
C TYR A 321 4.50 2.93 -21.17
N PRO A 322 5.77 2.77 -21.56
CA PRO A 322 6.24 3.25 -22.85
C PRO A 322 5.58 2.47 -24.00
N VAL A 323 5.09 3.16 -25.01
CA VAL A 323 4.24 2.57 -26.08
C VAL A 323 5.05 1.70 -27.04
N GLU A 324 6.29 2.09 -27.33
CA GLU A 324 7.14 1.44 -28.33
C GLU A 324 8.17 0.50 -27.67
N LEU A 325 7.91 0.04 -26.46
CA LEU A 325 8.80 -0.90 -25.79
C LEU A 325 8.60 -2.32 -26.37
N PRO A 326 9.69 -3.09 -26.58
CA PRO A 326 9.59 -4.46 -27.07
C PRO A 326 8.73 -5.32 -26.16
N SER A 327 7.97 -6.25 -26.74
CA SER A 327 7.15 -7.17 -25.97
C SER A 327 8.03 -8.19 -25.22
N PRO A 328 7.57 -8.74 -24.08
CA PRO A 328 8.27 -9.81 -23.39
C PRO A 328 8.57 -11.02 -24.29
N GLN A 329 7.71 -11.28 -25.27
CA GLN A 329 7.86 -12.40 -26.19
C GLN A 329 9.00 -12.18 -27.20
N GLU A 330 9.21 -10.95 -27.66
CA GLU A 330 10.34 -10.58 -28.54
C GLU A 330 11.71 -10.69 -27.83
N LEU A 331 11.72 -10.51 -26.51
CA LEU A 331 12.91 -10.74 -25.68
C LEU A 331 13.18 -12.25 -25.49
N LEU A 332 12.14 -13.04 -25.27
CA LEU A 332 12.24 -14.48 -24.99
C LEU A 332 12.60 -15.30 -26.24
N ASP A 333 12.14 -14.90 -27.42
CA ASP A 333 12.44 -15.62 -28.68
C ASP A 333 13.75 -15.18 -29.35
N GLY A 334 14.46 -14.21 -28.75
CA GLY A 334 15.73 -13.67 -29.24
C GLY A 334 15.61 -12.80 -30.48
N SER A 335 14.41 -12.32 -30.82
CA SER A 335 14.20 -11.38 -31.93
C SER A 335 14.74 -9.97 -31.64
N LEU A 336 14.96 -9.63 -30.36
CA LEU A 336 15.70 -8.46 -29.92
C LEU A 336 16.97 -8.86 -29.16
N GLU A 337 18.12 -8.24 -29.49
CA GLU A 337 19.32 -8.35 -28.66
C GLU A 337 19.16 -7.51 -27.39
N ILE A 338 19.28 -8.13 -26.22
CA ILE A 338 19.07 -7.48 -24.92
C ILE A 338 19.99 -6.28 -24.66
N ASP A 339 21.20 -6.28 -25.22
CA ASP A 339 22.15 -5.18 -25.12
C ASP A 339 21.64 -3.89 -25.80
N THR A 340 20.58 -3.98 -26.62
CA THR A 340 19.95 -2.85 -27.32
C THR A 340 18.72 -2.26 -26.59
N LEU A 341 18.20 -2.97 -25.58
CA LEU A 341 17.07 -2.52 -24.76
C LEU A 341 17.30 -1.15 -24.09
N PRO A 342 18.50 -0.83 -23.56
CA PRO A 342 18.85 0.52 -23.10
C PRO A 342 18.52 1.63 -24.10
N GLN A 343 18.97 1.49 -25.35
CA GLN A 343 18.74 2.50 -26.37
C GLN A 343 17.28 2.54 -26.80
N ALA A 344 16.59 1.40 -26.81
CA ALA A 344 15.16 1.35 -27.09
C ALA A 344 14.35 2.08 -26.00
N MET A 345 14.71 1.93 -24.73
CA MET A 345 14.09 2.63 -23.60
C MET A 345 14.36 4.13 -23.64
N PHE A 346 15.58 4.56 -23.94
CA PHE A 346 15.92 5.98 -24.07
C PHE A 346 15.28 6.66 -25.28
N GLY A 347 14.97 5.89 -26.32
CA GLY A 347 14.32 6.37 -27.53
C GLY A 347 12.81 6.63 -27.39
N GLN A 348 12.19 6.24 -26.28
CA GLN A 348 10.73 6.30 -26.12
C GLN A 348 10.19 7.72 -26.26
N GLN A 349 9.12 7.86 -27.05
CA GLN A 349 8.47 9.15 -27.34
C GLN A 349 7.08 9.27 -26.74
N GLN A 350 6.48 8.17 -26.30
CA GLN A 350 5.10 8.12 -25.84
C GLN A 350 4.95 7.17 -24.66
N TRP A 351 4.14 7.58 -23.69
CA TRP A 351 3.81 6.80 -22.50
C TRP A 351 2.29 6.78 -22.29
N VAL A 352 1.76 5.69 -21.74
CA VAL A 352 0.35 5.58 -21.35
C VAL A 352 0.28 5.35 -19.83
N PRO A 353 -0.42 6.21 -19.07
CA PRO A 353 -0.72 5.94 -17.68
C PRO A 353 -1.82 4.89 -17.56
N TYR A 354 -1.59 3.92 -16.69
CA TYR A 354 -2.55 2.89 -16.31
C TYR A 354 -2.80 2.95 -14.81
N LEU A 355 -4.07 3.07 -14.43
CA LEU A 355 -4.51 2.95 -13.05
C LEU A 355 -5.27 1.63 -12.90
N ARG A 356 -4.71 0.69 -12.15
CA ARG A 356 -5.30 -0.62 -11.88
C ARG A 356 -5.90 -0.66 -10.48
N MET A 357 -7.08 -1.24 -10.33
CA MET A 357 -7.74 -1.47 -9.04
C MET A 357 -8.55 -2.77 -9.11
N GLY A 358 -8.09 -3.81 -8.44
CA GLY A 358 -8.62 -5.16 -8.64
C GLY A 358 -8.53 -5.57 -10.11
N ASP A 359 -9.64 -6.02 -10.68
CA ASP A 359 -9.76 -6.38 -12.11
C ASP A 359 -10.01 -5.17 -13.04
N SER A 360 -10.21 -3.97 -12.48
CA SER A 360 -10.43 -2.76 -13.26
C SER A 360 -9.11 -2.15 -13.71
N LEU A 361 -9.08 -1.66 -14.95
CA LEU A 361 -7.93 -1.01 -15.56
C LEU A 361 -8.38 0.24 -16.31
N GLU A 362 -8.01 1.39 -15.78
CA GLU A 362 -8.35 2.70 -16.33
C GLU A 362 -7.18 3.25 -17.15
N ARG A 363 -7.48 3.70 -18.37
CA ARG A 363 -6.53 4.37 -19.27
C ARG A 363 -7.26 5.38 -20.14
N HIS A 364 -6.72 6.59 -20.26
CA HIS A 364 -7.39 7.69 -20.96
C HIS A 364 -6.56 8.22 -22.14
N LYS A 365 -5.55 9.06 -21.88
CA LYS A 365 -4.72 9.70 -22.91
C LYS A 365 -3.27 9.25 -22.83
N LEU A 366 -2.59 9.24 -23.98
CA LEU A 366 -1.14 9.12 -24.11
C LEU A 366 -0.48 10.44 -23.67
N ILE A 367 0.73 10.35 -23.16
CA ILE A 367 1.63 11.47 -22.87
C ILE A 367 2.79 11.39 -23.86
N ASN A 368 3.02 12.46 -24.61
CA ASN A 368 4.13 12.57 -25.56
C ASN A 368 5.38 13.15 -24.89
N ALA A 369 6.56 12.91 -25.47
CA ALA A 369 7.84 13.46 -25.00
C ALA A 369 7.89 14.99 -24.99
N ASP A 370 7.03 15.64 -25.78
CA ASP A 370 6.88 17.10 -25.77
C ASP A 370 5.94 17.61 -24.66
N GLY A 371 5.32 16.73 -23.88
CA GLY A 371 4.38 17.05 -22.80
C GLY A 371 2.91 17.19 -23.23
N SER A 372 2.61 17.05 -24.53
CA SER A 372 1.23 17.03 -25.02
C SER A 372 0.52 15.71 -24.68
N VAL A 373 -0.81 15.76 -24.54
CA VAL A 373 -1.64 14.58 -24.29
C VAL A 373 -2.62 14.31 -25.43
N GLU A 374 -2.77 13.06 -25.84
CA GLU A 374 -3.62 12.67 -26.98
C GLU A 374 -4.47 11.42 -26.70
N VAL A 375 -5.64 11.31 -27.34
CA VAL A 375 -6.53 10.16 -27.17
C VAL A 375 -6.04 9.01 -28.08
N PRO A 376 -5.83 7.78 -27.56
CA PRO A 376 -5.39 6.64 -28.35
C PRO A 376 -6.34 6.38 -29.54
N GLY A 377 -5.78 6.20 -30.73
CA GLY A 377 -6.54 5.88 -31.94
C GLY A 377 -7.28 7.06 -32.59
N GLN A 378 -7.23 8.26 -32.03
CA GLN A 378 -7.53 9.48 -32.77
C GLN A 378 -6.25 10.05 -33.37
N GLU A 379 -5.81 9.48 -34.49
CA GLU A 379 -5.16 10.33 -35.50
C GLU A 379 -6.19 11.39 -35.89
N THR A 380 -6.16 12.53 -35.22
CA THR A 380 -6.94 13.67 -35.69
C THR A 380 -6.33 14.07 -37.03
N ALA A 381 -7.00 13.68 -38.11
CA ALA A 381 -6.76 14.18 -39.47
C ALA A 381 -6.75 15.74 -39.53
N THR A 382 -7.22 16.41 -38.47
CA THR A 382 -7.14 17.85 -38.24
C THR A 382 -5.78 18.36 -37.75
N GLY A 383 -4.88 17.56 -37.17
CA GLY A 383 -3.53 17.99 -36.76
C GLY A 383 -2.48 17.92 -37.88
N ALA A 384 -2.61 16.95 -38.78
CA ALA A 384 -1.76 16.83 -39.97
C ALA A 384 -2.20 17.83 -41.07
N ALA A 385 -3.50 17.95 -41.33
CA ALA A 385 -4.02 18.88 -42.34
C ALA A 385 -3.89 20.36 -41.95
N PHE A 386 -3.88 20.70 -40.65
CA PHE A 386 -3.66 22.07 -40.19
C PHE A 386 -2.17 22.46 -40.25
N ARG A 387 -1.23 21.54 -39.97
CA ARG A 387 0.22 21.75 -40.17
C ARG A 387 0.59 21.88 -41.65
N GLU A 388 -0.08 21.14 -42.53
CA GLU A 388 0.15 21.21 -43.97
C GLU A 388 -0.49 22.48 -44.59
N ALA A 389 -1.62 22.97 -44.04
CA ALA A 389 -2.28 24.19 -44.49
C ALA A 389 -1.60 25.49 -44.00
N THR A 390 -0.96 25.50 -42.83
CA THR A 390 -0.19 26.66 -42.34
C THR A 390 1.18 26.76 -43.02
N GLY A 391 1.85 25.63 -43.30
CA GLY A 391 3.11 25.61 -44.06
C GLY A 391 2.97 26.07 -45.51
N ALA A 392 1.81 25.87 -46.14
CA ALA A 392 1.55 26.30 -47.51
C ALA A 392 1.19 27.80 -47.65
N LEU A 393 0.79 28.48 -46.56
CA LEU A 393 0.41 29.90 -46.57
C LEU A 393 1.52 30.84 -46.06
N GLU A 394 2.56 30.33 -45.39
CA GLU A 394 3.76 31.13 -45.05
C GLU A 394 4.69 31.39 -46.25
N GLY A 395 4.50 30.68 -47.37
CA GLY A 395 5.31 30.84 -48.58
C GLY A 395 5.04 32.10 -49.42
N ILE A 396 3.97 32.86 -49.14
CA ILE A 396 3.61 34.03 -49.96
C ILE A 396 3.34 35.26 -49.08
N GLY A 397 4.44 35.87 -48.63
CA GLY A 397 4.50 37.32 -48.41
C GLY A 397 4.43 37.79 -46.97
N ARG A 398 5.59 37.87 -46.30
CA ARG A 398 6.01 39.06 -45.54
C ARG A 398 7.48 38.92 -45.13
N GLY A 399 8.20 40.04 -45.23
CA GLY A 399 9.64 40.12 -45.08
C GLY A 399 10.16 39.56 -43.76
N ALA A 400 11.34 38.95 -43.87
CA ALA A 400 12.15 38.43 -42.79
C ALA A 400 12.28 39.44 -41.63
N ARG A 401 11.61 39.14 -40.53
CA ARG A 401 12.26 39.20 -39.22
C ARG A 401 12.62 37.77 -38.89
N GLU A 402 13.90 37.49 -38.71
CA GLU A 402 14.36 36.28 -38.03
C GLU A 402 13.67 36.26 -36.67
N ARG A 403 12.60 35.46 -36.55
CA ARG A 403 12.16 34.96 -35.26
C ARG A 403 13.15 33.85 -34.93
N GLU A 404 13.84 33.98 -33.81
CA GLU A 404 14.46 32.83 -33.13
C GLU A 404 13.45 31.67 -33.19
N ALA A 405 13.89 30.52 -33.70
CA ALA A 405 13.07 29.32 -33.69
C ALA A 405 12.69 29.05 -32.23
N ALA A 406 11.38 28.97 -31.94
CA ALA A 406 10.92 28.64 -30.60
C ALA A 406 11.54 27.29 -30.19
N ALA A 407 12.04 27.20 -28.95
CA ALA A 407 12.53 25.95 -28.41
C ALA A 407 11.41 24.88 -28.52
N PRO A 408 11.76 23.63 -28.90
CA PRO A 408 10.77 22.56 -28.95
C PRO A 408 10.13 22.39 -27.58
N ALA A 409 8.83 22.08 -27.57
CA ALA A 409 8.15 21.78 -26.32
C ALA A 409 8.71 20.49 -25.72
N GLU A 410 8.83 20.44 -24.40
CA GLU A 410 9.41 19.30 -23.69
C GLU A 410 8.55 18.93 -22.47
N LEU A 411 8.38 17.63 -22.23
CA LEU A 411 7.80 17.09 -21.00
C LEU A 411 8.79 17.28 -19.85
N THR A 412 8.40 18.08 -18.85
CA THR A 412 9.26 18.43 -17.70
C THR A 412 8.85 17.78 -16.39
N ALA A 413 7.58 17.40 -16.23
CA ALA A 413 7.11 16.62 -15.09
C ALA A 413 5.92 15.72 -15.45
N VAL A 414 5.81 14.61 -14.74
CA VAL A 414 4.58 13.82 -14.63
C VAL A 414 4.22 13.73 -13.16
N VAL A 415 3.07 14.29 -12.80
CA VAL A 415 2.60 14.43 -11.42
C VAL A 415 1.29 13.69 -11.23
N VAL A 416 1.19 12.96 -10.12
CA VAL A 416 -0.04 12.34 -9.67
C VAL A 416 -0.70 13.28 -8.67
N ARG A 417 -1.97 13.61 -8.90
CA ARG A 417 -2.77 14.40 -7.98
C ARG A 417 -3.85 13.53 -7.36
N PHE A 418 -3.88 13.49 -6.04
CA PHE A 418 -4.95 12.88 -5.26
C PHE A 418 -5.83 13.97 -4.72
N HIS A 419 -7.11 13.90 -5.02
CA HIS A 419 -8.11 14.84 -4.57
C HIS A 419 -9.10 14.13 -3.67
N VAL A 420 -9.12 14.51 -2.40
CA VAL A 420 -10.06 13.96 -1.41
C VAL A 420 -11.18 14.97 -1.19
N GLU A 421 -12.41 14.54 -1.44
CA GLU A 421 -13.62 15.32 -1.21
C GLU A 421 -14.45 14.62 -0.13
N ALA A 422 -14.97 15.39 0.82
CA ALA A 422 -15.87 14.90 1.85
C ALA A 422 -17.04 15.88 2.00
N PRO A 423 -18.26 15.39 2.34
CA PRO A 423 -19.42 16.25 2.51
C PRO A 423 -19.16 17.37 3.54
N GLY A 424 -19.37 18.61 3.10
CA GLY A 424 -19.18 19.83 3.89
C GLY A 424 -17.74 20.13 4.33
N ARG A 425 -16.74 19.50 3.71
CA ARG A 425 -15.31 19.86 3.85
C ARG A 425 -14.77 20.44 2.54
N GLU A 426 -13.72 21.25 2.65
CA GLU A 426 -13.00 21.69 1.45
C GLU A 426 -12.26 20.52 0.79
N LYS A 427 -12.13 20.60 -0.53
CA LYS A 427 -11.37 19.63 -1.33
C LYS A 427 -9.90 19.71 -0.96
N GLU A 428 -9.34 18.60 -0.51
CA GLU A 428 -7.92 18.49 -0.21
C GLU A 428 -7.19 17.87 -1.40
N SER A 429 -5.97 18.35 -1.67
CA SER A 429 -5.19 17.91 -2.82
C SER A 429 -3.76 17.58 -2.39
N ILE A 430 -3.29 16.40 -2.79
CA ILE A 430 -1.95 15.90 -2.52
C ILE A 430 -1.28 15.64 -3.87
N GLU A 431 -0.07 16.14 -4.06
CA GLU A 431 0.70 15.94 -5.29
C GLU A 431 1.92 15.07 -5.05
N ARG A 432 2.20 14.16 -5.98
CA ARG A 432 3.41 13.34 -6.01
C ARG A 432 3.99 13.26 -7.42
N PRO A 433 5.21 13.77 -7.66
CA PRO A 433 5.87 13.61 -8.96
C PRO A 433 6.35 12.17 -9.14
N LEU A 434 6.03 11.55 -10.27
CA LEU A 434 6.68 10.30 -10.72
C LEU A 434 7.99 10.60 -11.47
N MET A 435 8.03 11.73 -12.17
CA MET A 435 9.21 12.28 -12.82
C MET A 435 9.16 13.81 -12.70
N ASP A 436 10.29 14.45 -12.36
CA ASP A 436 10.40 15.91 -12.27
C ASP A 436 11.82 16.38 -12.65
N LEU A 437 11.99 16.85 -13.90
CA LEU A 437 13.28 17.31 -14.42
C LEU A 437 13.64 18.74 -13.97
N LEU A 438 12.67 19.50 -13.46
CA LEU A 438 12.86 20.89 -13.05
C LEU A 438 13.16 21.01 -11.56
N GLY A 439 12.41 20.28 -10.72
CA GLY A 439 12.44 20.42 -9.27
C GLY A 439 11.73 21.70 -8.77
N PRO A 440 11.29 21.73 -7.49
CA PRO A 440 10.67 22.92 -6.88
C PRO A 440 11.54 24.18 -6.93
N GLY A 441 12.85 24.04 -6.70
CA GLY A 441 13.78 25.16 -6.62
C GLY A 441 13.83 25.95 -7.94
N ARG A 442 13.93 25.26 -9.08
CA ARG A 442 13.97 25.91 -10.39
C ARG A 442 12.62 26.52 -10.78
N ARG A 443 11.49 25.92 -10.40
CA ARG A 443 10.16 26.48 -10.64
C ARG A 443 9.93 27.83 -9.95
N THR A 444 10.64 28.11 -8.85
CA THR A 444 10.62 29.43 -8.20
C THR A 444 11.48 30.49 -8.90
N GLY A 445 12.32 30.08 -9.87
CA GLY A 445 13.24 30.93 -10.63
C GLY A 445 12.81 31.13 -12.09
N ASP A 446 13.79 31.37 -12.97
CA ASP A 446 13.56 31.51 -14.41
C ASP A 446 13.60 30.15 -15.10
N VAL A 447 12.44 29.67 -15.55
CA VAL A 447 12.28 28.42 -16.29
C VAL A 447 12.50 28.58 -17.80
N ALA A 448 12.57 29.82 -18.31
CA ALA A 448 12.67 30.07 -19.76
C ALA A 448 14.04 29.66 -20.34
N ALA A 449 15.07 29.57 -19.50
CA ALA A 449 16.40 29.13 -19.88
C ALA A 449 16.62 27.61 -19.71
N PHE A 450 15.61 26.86 -19.28
CA PHE A 450 15.73 25.42 -19.12
C PHE A 450 15.62 24.71 -20.48
N GLU A 451 16.59 23.87 -20.78
CA GLU A 451 16.60 23.00 -21.96
C GLU A 451 16.80 21.55 -21.50
N VAL A 452 16.05 20.63 -22.09
CA VAL A 452 16.20 19.20 -21.85
C VAL A 452 17.35 18.69 -22.72
N ASP A 453 18.51 18.45 -22.11
CA ASP A 453 19.64 17.82 -22.77
C ASP A 453 19.49 16.29 -22.85
N GLU A 454 20.50 15.61 -23.39
CA GLU A 454 20.46 14.16 -23.55
C GLU A 454 20.43 13.40 -22.23
N GLU A 455 21.10 13.90 -21.19
CA GLU A 455 21.08 13.27 -19.87
C GLU A 455 19.69 13.36 -19.25
N LEU A 456 19.02 14.51 -19.38
CA LEU A 456 17.65 14.70 -18.91
C LEU A 456 16.62 13.88 -19.71
N ARG A 457 16.84 13.63 -21.01
CA ARG A 457 15.99 12.70 -21.80
C ARG A 457 16.11 11.27 -21.29
N GLN A 458 17.33 10.83 -20.97
CA GLN A 458 17.58 9.52 -20.39
C GLN A 458 16.98 9.41 -18.99
N GLN A 459 17.11 10.46 -18.18
CA GLN A 459 16.46 10.56 -16.86
C GLN A 459 14.95 10.42 -16.98
N ARG A 460 14.31 11.17 -17.90
CA ARG A 460 12.86 11.05 -18.18
C ARG A 460 12.46 9.62 -18.52
N ALA A 461 13.17 8.98 -19.44
CA ALA A 461 12.83 7.63 -19.87
C ALA A 461 12.88 6.61 -18.71
N VAL A 462 13.82 6.77 -17.79
CA VAL A 462 13.99 5.90 -16.61
C VAL A 462 12.98 6.24 -15.52
N GLU A 463 12.86 7.50 -15.13
CA GLU A 463 11.98 7.93 -14.04
C GLU A 463 10.50 7.67 -14.32
N LEU A 464 10.08 7.70 -15.60
CA LEU A 464 8.71 7.33 -15.99
C LEU A 464 8.42 5.82 -15.86
N LEU A 465 9.41 4.98 -15.54
CA LEU A 465 9.19 3.58 -15.17
C LEU A 465 8.85 3.41 -13.68
N SER A 466 8.85 4.50 -12.91
CA SER A 466 8.48 4.47 -11.49
C SER A 466 7.02 4.04 -11.32
N THR A 467 6.74 3.30 -10.23
CA THR A 467 5.38 2.86 -9.90
C THR A 467 4.93 3.40 -8.54
N LEU A 468 3.62 3.54 -8.40
CA LEU A 468 2.97 4.00 -7.16
C LEU A 468 1.79 3.10 -6.82
N GLY A 469 1.90 2.36 -5.72
CA GLY A 469 0.78 1.66 -5.10
C GLY A 469 0.14 2.54 -4.02
N VAL A 470 -1.18 2.59 -3.95
CA VAL A 470 -1.93 3.34 -2.92
C VAL A 470 -3.08 2.51 -2.37
N LEU A 471 -3.14 2.34 -1.06
CA LEU A 471 -4.28 1.79 -0.34
C LEU A 471 -5.16 2.93 0.19
N GLY A 472 -6.44 2.91 -0.19
CA GLY A 472 -7.46 3.79 0.40
C GLY A 472 -8.00 3.19 1.69
N GLN A 473 -7.58 3.72 2.84
CA GLN A 473 -8.03 3.22 4.14
C GLN A 473 -9.24 4.01 4.64
N VAL A 474 -10.41 3.36 4.63
CA VAL A 474 -11.70 3.93 5.09
C VAL A 474 -12.20 3.37 6.43
N ALA A 475 -11.67 2.22 6.83
CA ALA A 475 -11.98 1.53 8.08
C ALA A 475 -10.71 0.88 8.66
N TRP A 476 -10.70 0.61 9.96
CA TRP A 476 -9.63 -0.17 10.56
C TRP A 476 -9.71 -1.62 10.11
N VAL A 477 -8.57 -2.19 9.70
CA VAL A 477 -8.50 -3.57 9.19
C VAL A 477 -8.46 -4.55 10.37
N PRO A 478 -9.41 -5.49 10.49
CA PRO A 478 -9.36 -6.55 11.49
C PRO A 478 -8.30 -7.60 11.16
N PRO A 479 -7.65 -8.23 12.16
CA PRO A 479 -6.73 -9.35 11.98
C PRO A 479 -7.23 -10.45 11.05
N ALA A 480 -8.49 -10.87 11.23
CA ALA A 480 -9.09 -11.91 10.42
C ALA A 480 -9.21 -11.51 8.93
N GLN A 481 -9.54 -10.24 8.67
CA GLN A 481 -9.62 -9.71 7.31
C GLN A 481 -8.24 -9.57 6.67
N LEU A 482 -7.25 -9.07 7.41
CA LEU A 482 -5.87 -9.01 6.94
C LEU A 482 -5.36 -10.39 6.54
N ALA A 483 -5.59 -11.38 7.40
CA ALA A 483 -5.25 -12.77 7.12
C ALA A 483 -5.97 -13.27 5.86
N ALA A 484 -7.27 -13.02 5.73
CA ALA A 484 -8.04 -13.42 4.55
C ALA A 484 -7.43 -12.84 3.27
N TRP A 485 -7.10 -11.56 3.22
CA TRP A 485 -6.43 -10.93 2.08
C TRP A 485 -5.06 -11.54 1.77
N HIS A 486 -4.31 -11.94 2.79
CA HIS A 486 -3.04 -12.64 2.61
C HIS A 486 -3.23 -14.02 1.97
N TYR A 487 -4.22 -14.79 2.41
CA TYR A 487 -4.57 -16.07 1.79
C TYR A 487 -5.10 -15.90 0.37
N GLU A 488 -5.94 -14.90 0.12
CA GLU A 488 -6.45 -14.59 -1.22
C GLU A 488 -5.31 -14.24 -2.18
N GLY A 489 -4.41 -13.33 -1.80
CA GLY A 489 -3.23 -12.99 -2.61
C GLY A 489 -2.32 -14.19 -2.87
N LEU A 490 -2.17 -15.10 -1.89
CA LEU A 490 -1.47 -16.36 -2.08
C LEU A 490 -2.18 -17.26 -3.10
N MET A 491 -3.51 -17.35 -3.04
CA MET A 491 -4.32 -18.17 -3.95
C MET A 491 -4.43 -17.58 -5.36
N GLU A 492 -4.47 -16.26 -5.51
CA GLU A 492 -4.50 -15.54 -6.80
C GLU A 492 -3.21 -15.81 -7.57
N ASN A 493 -2.06 -15.64 -6.92
CA ASN A 493 -0.76 -15.88 -7.55
C ASN A 493 -0.46 -17.38 -7.78
N ARG A 494 -1.24 -18.27 -7.18
CA ARG A 494 -1.08 -19.73 -7.24
C ARG A 494 -1.32 -20.31 -8.63
N GLN A 495 -2.41 -19.93 -9.30
CA GLN A 495 -2.78 -20.53 -10.59
C GLN A 495 -1.73 -20.21 -11.65
N THR A 496 -1.32 -18.95 -11.67
CA THR A 496 -0.21 -18.42 -12.44
C THR A 496 1.07 -19.22 -12.22
N ALA A 497 1.43 -19.46 -10.96
CA ALA A 497 2.69 -20.11 -10.63
C ALA A 497 2.67 -21.64 -10.86
N MET A 498 1.52 -22.31 -10.62
CA MET A 498 1.33 -23.73 -10.95
C MET A 498 1.30 -23.97 -12.46
N ALA A 499 0.62 -23.10 -13.22
CA ALA A 499 0.64 -23.14 -14.68
C ALA A 499 2.06 -22.94 -15.22
N GLY A 500 2.80 -22.01 -14.62
CA GLY A 500 4.20 -21.79 -14.97
C GLY A 500 5.11 -22.98 -14.70
N ALA A 501 5.04 -23.57 -13.50
CA ALA A 501 5.81 -24.77 -13.19
C ALA A 501 5.49 -25.94 -14.12
N TYR A 502 4.20 -26.14 -14.44
CA TYR A 502 3.76 -27.19 -15.36
C TYR A 502 4.27 -26.97 -16.79
N LEU A 503 4.12 -25.75 -17.34
CA LEU A 503 4.50 -25.46 -18.72
C LEU A 503 6.03 -25.38 -18.90
N ALA A 504 6.75 -24.84 -17.90
CA ALA A 504 8.21 -24.86 -17.87
C ALA A 504 8.78 -26.30 -17.87
N ALA A 505 8.17 -27.21 -17.11
CA ALA A 505 8.56 -28.63 -17.10
C ALA A 505 8.39 -29.32 -18.47
N HIS A 506 7.63 -28.72 -19.38
CA HIS A 506 7.42 -29.21 -20.75
C HIS A 506 8.19 -28.40 -21.80
N GLY A 507 9.04 -27.44 -21.40
CA GLY A 507 9.81 -26.59 -22.30
C GLY A 507 8.94 -25.64 -23.13
N ASP A 508 7.75 -25.28 -22.62
CA ASP A 508 6.84 -24.35 -23.27
C ASP A 508 6.90 -23.00 -22.54
N ASP A 509 7.57 -22.03 -23.14
CA ASP A 509 7.80 -20.70 -22.54
C ASP A 509 6.64 -19.72 -22.83
N SER A 510 5.58 -20.17 -23.52
CA SER A 510 4.42 -19.33 -23.86
C SER A 510 3.59 -18.89 -22.65
N PHE A 511 3.84 -19.50 -21.48
CA PHE A 511 3.14 -19.17 -20.25
C PHE A 511 3.62 -17.86 -19.61
N VAL A 512 4.88 -17.48 -19.82
CA VAL A 512 5.54 -16.39 -19.08
C VAL A 512 4.75 -15.10 -19.27
N GLY A 513 4.42 -14.72 -20.51
CA GLY A 513 3.63 -13.51 -20.79
C GLY A 513 2.26 -13.48 -20.08
N LYS A 514 1.48 -14.57 -20.17
CA LYS A 514 0.16 -14.66 -19.53
C LYS A 514 0.23 -14.68 -18.00
N ALA A 515 1.29 -15.28 -17.46
CA ALA A 515 1.51 -15.34 -16.03
C ALA A 515 1.86 -13.97 -15.44
N LEU A 516 2.59 -13.14 -16.20
CA LEU A 516 2.87 -11.75 -15.81
C LEU A 516 1.59 -10.89 -15.83
N GLU A 517 0.67 -11.15 -16.79
CA GLU A 517 -0.61 -10.45 -16.92
C GLU A 517 -1.63 -10.80 -15.82
N SER A 518 -1.62 -12.04 -15.31
CA SER A 518 -2.61 -12.54 -14.33
C SER A 518 -2.18 -12.44 -12.85
N ARG A 519 -1.12 -11.70 -12.55
CA ARG A 519 -0.56 -11.58 -11.19
C ARG A 519 -1.30 -10.53 -10.36
N SER A 520 -1.51 -10.83 -9.08
CA SER A 520 -2.04 -9.86 -8.11
C SER A 520 -1.02 -8.74 -7.89
N THR A 521 -1.45 -7.49 -8.07
CA THR A 521 -0.64 -6.27 -7.80
C THR A 521 -0.77 -5.79 -6.36
N ARG A 522 -1.49 -6.55 -5.51
CA ARG A 522 -1.69 -6.24 -4.10
C ARG A 522 -0.36 -6.31 -3.35
N ARG A 523 0.00 -5.23 -2.66
CA ARG A 523 1.19 -5.16 -1.79
C ARG A 523 0.79 -5.41 -0.34
N HIS A 524 1.21 -6.54 0.20
CA HIS A 524 0.96 -6.94 1.60
C HIS A 524 1.46 -5.91 2.63
N ALA A 525 2.59 -5.25 2.36
CA ALA A 525 3.16 -4.25 3.26
C ALA A 525 2.19 -3.07 3.53
N LEU A 526 1.35 -2.70 2.56
CA LEU A 526 0.32 -1.67 2.74
C LEU A 526 -0.83 -2.16 3.63
N ASP A 527 -1.25 -3.42 3.48
CA ASP A 527 -2.28 -4.02 4.32
C ASP A 527 -1.80 -4.16 5.78
N GLN A 528 -0.55 -4.59 5.95
CA GLN A 528 0.12 -4.66 7.25
C GLN A 528 0.22 -3.28 7.89
N LEU A 529 0.66 -2.26 7.15
CA LEU A 529 0.68 -0.88 7.65
C LEU A 529 -0.71 -0.48 8.13
N ALA A 530 -1.74 -0.61 7.30
CA ALA A 530 -3.11 -0.25 7.65
C ALA A 530 -3.63 -0.92 8.93
N ALA A 531 -3.30 -2.19 9.14
CA ALA A 531 -3.69 -2.94 10.34
C ALA A 531 -2.86 -2.56 11.58
N MET A 532 -1.54 -2.39 11.42
CA MET A 532 -0.61 -2.12 12.51
C MET A 532 -0.80 -0.73 13.12
N ARG A 533 -1.26 0.25 12.35
CA ARG A 533 -1.53 1.62 12.82
C ARG A 533 -2.43 1.67 14.06
N LEU A 534 -3.50 0.85 14.09
CA LEU A 534 -4.35 0.74 15.29
C LEU A 534 -3.75 -0.21 16.33
N ALA A 535 -3.21 -1.36 15.89
CA ALA A 535 -2.72 -2.41 16.79
C ALA A 535 -1.57 -1.92 17.70
N TYR A 536 -0.72 -1.03 17.19
CA TYR A 536 0.43 -0.48 17.90
C TYR A 536 0.24 0.96 18.37
N SER A 537 -0.95 1.55 18.17
CA SER A 537 -1.23 2.90 18.64
C SER A 537 -0.92 3.02 20.13
N PRO A 538 -0.25 4.09 20.58
CA PRO A 538 -0.14 4.40 22.01
C PRO A 538 -1.51 4.69 22.66
N TYR A 539 -2.52 5.00 21.84
CA TYR A 539 -3.84 5.44 22.29
C TYR A 539 -4.99 4.76 21.51
N PRO A 540 -5.05 3.42 21.42
CA PRO A 540 -5.95 2.71 20.51
C PRO A 540 -7.44 2.93 20.81
N GLU A 541 -7.79 3.30 22.05
CA GLU A 541 -9.16 3.60 22.50
C GLU A 541 -9.64 5.02 22.16
N ARG A 542 -8.75 5.86 21.63
CA ARG A 542 -9.01 7.29 21.38
C ARG A 542 -9.10 7.62 19.90
N VAL A 543 -8.60 6.74 19.04
CA VAL A 543 -8.36 7.05 17.62
C VAL A 543 -9.42 6.44 16.73
N ALA A 544 -9.91 7.21 15.75
CA ALA A 544 -10.88 6.76 14.77
C ALA A 544 -10.53 7.28 13.37
N LEU A 545 -10.95 6.55 12.34
CA LEU A 545 -10.95 7.06 10.96
C LEU A 545 -12.27 7.78 10.72
N THR A 546 -12.22 9.05 10.29
CA THR A 546 -13.41 9.87 9.95
C THR A 546 -13.22 10.60 8.61
N ARG A 547 -12.25 10.13 7.84
CA ARG A 547 -11.85 10.60 6.53
C ARG A 547 -11.11 9.48 5.82
N LEU A 548 -11.00 9.58 4.50
CA LEU A 548 -10.16 8.70 3.71
C LEU A 548 -8.69 8.95 4.06
N ASN A 549 -7.97 7.90 4.47
CA ASN A 549 -6.52 7.91 4.56
C ASN A 549 -5.94 7.26 3.29
N LEU A 550 -4.76 7.72 2.87
CA LEU A 550 -4.08 7.26 1.67
C LEU A 550 -2.68 6.80 2.06
N LEU A 551 -2.45 5.49 2.03
CA LEU A 551 -1.17 4.87 2.35
C LEU A 551 -0.47 4.47 1.04
N GLY A 552 0.66 5.08 0.73
CA GLY A 552 1.39 4.84 -0.50
C GLY A 552 2.62 3.95 -0.33
N TYR A 553 2.99 3.27 -1.40
CA TYR A 553 4.25 2.57 -1.56
C TYR A 553 4.79 2.86 -2.95
N VAL A 554 6.03 3.33 -3.04
CA VAL A 554 6.66 3.71 -4.30
C VAL A 554 7.79 2.79 -4.66
N GLU A 555 8.00 2.68 -5.96
CA GLU A 555 9.20 2.13 -6.56
C GLU A 555 9.70 3.16 -7.56
N LEU A 556 10.70 3.92 -7.15
CA LEU A 556 11.28 5.02 -7.90
C LEU A 556 12.51 4.53 -8.66
N MET A 557 12.49 4.81 -9.95
CA MET A 557 13.60 4.54 -10.87
C MET A 557 14.34 5.84 -11.10
N GLU A 558 15.61 5.91 -10.75
CA GLU A 558 16.41 7.13 -10.85
C GLU A 558 17.57 6.93 -11.82
N PHE A 559 17.90 7.98 -12.58
CA PHE A 559 19.06 8.01 -13.45
C PHE A 559 19.78 9.35 -13.34
N ARG A 560 21.04 9.32 -12.88
CA ARG A 560 21.88 10.51 -12.73
C ARG A 560 23.33 10.18 -13.03
N ALA A 561 24.02 11.04 -13.78
CA ALA A 561 25.44 10.89 -14.11
C ALA A 561 25.80 9.53 -14.75
N GLY A 562 24.86 8.93 -15.50
CA GLY A 562 25.06 7.62 -16.14
C GLY A 562 24.82 6.40 -15.23
N GLU A 563 24.46 6.62 -13.97
CA GLU A 563 24.15 5.57 -13.00
C GLU A 563 22.64 5.41 -12.80
N TYR A 564 22.19 4.16 -12.64
CA TYR A 564 20.80 3.82 -12.34
C TYR A 564 20.67 3.44 -10.87
N ARG A 565 19.56 3.87 -10.26
CA ARG A 565 19.24 3.51 -8.88
C ARG A 565 17.77 3.17 -8.80
N ARG A 566 17.45 2.19 -7.96
CA ARG A 566 16.09 1.88 -7.56
C ARG A 566 15.94 2.21 -6.09
N ARG A 567 14.92 3.00 -5.78
CA ARG A 567 14.52 3.30 -4.40
C ARG A 567 13.10 2.82 -4.21
N GLU A 568 12.86 2.03 -3.18
CA GLU A 568 11.51 1.56 -2.86
C GLU A 568 11.18 1.78 -1.39
N GLY A 569 9.92 2.07 -1.10
CA GLY A 569 9.47 2.22 0.28
C GLY A 569 8.13 2.92 0.40
N PHE A 570 7.78 3.27 1.63
CA PHE A 570 6.50 3.89 1.93
C PHE A 570 6.48 5.39 1.61
N ASP A 571 5.33 5.84 1.13
CA ASP A 571 4.98 7.25 0.98
C ASP A 571 3.56 7.43 1.50
N ILE A 572 3.44 7.61 2.81
CA ILE A 572 2.17 7.92 3.45
C ILE A 572 1.70 9.29 2.95
N LEU A 573 0.58 9.32 2.23
CA LEU A 573 0.03 10.53 1.61
C LEU A 573 -0.90 11.27 2.57
N ASP A 574 -1.71 10.53 3.34
CA ASP A 574 -2.57 11.04 4.40
C ASP A 574 -2.78 9.97 5.48
N ASN A 575 -2.34 10.28 6.70
CA ASN A 575 -2.50 9.43 7.88
C ASN A 575 -3.36 10.05 8.98
N ARG A 576 -4.08 11.14 8.69
CA ARG A 576 -4.77 11.90 9.73
C ARG A 576 -5.89 11.09 10.34
N ILE A 577 -5.93 11.09 11.67
CA ILE A 577 -6.93 10.41 12.50
C ILE A 577 -7.79 11.42 13.26
N ALA A 578 -8.99 10.99 13.63
CA ALA A 578 -9.82 11.72 14.58
C ALA A 578 -9.61 11.22 16.01
N VAL A 579 -9.81 12.13 16.95
CA VAL A 579 -9.83 11.85 18.39
C VAL A 579 -11.19 12.31 18.92
N PRO A 580 -12.24 11.45 18.85
CA PRO A 580 -13.61 11.87 19.18
C PRO A 580 -13.80 12.30 20.63
N SER A 581 -13.01 11.77 21.56
CA SER A 581 -12.94 12.25 22.96
C SER A 581 -12.02 13.47 23.01
N GLY A 582 -12.56 14.66 23.27
CA GLY A 582 -11.82 15.93 23.14
C GLY A 582 -10.68 16.19 24.14
N GLU A 583 -10.12 15.18 24.81
CA GLU A 583 -8.95 15.29 25.68
C GLU A 583 -7.66 14.91 24.91
N ALA A 584 -6.61 15.72 25.05
CA ALA A 584 -5.28 15.46 24.48
C ALA A 584 -5.29 15.13 22.96
N VAL A 585 -6.09 15.87 22.18
CA VAL A 585 -6.31 15.63 20.74
C VAL A 585 -5.00 15.76 19.96
N ALA A 586 -4.29 16.87 20.14
CA ALA A 586 -3.05 17.15 19.41
C ALA A 586 -1.96 16.14 19.77
N GLU A 587 -1.86 15.79 21.06
CA GLU A 587 -0.87 14.86 21.58
C GLU A 587 -1.13 13.44 21.07
N THR A 588 -2.40 13.05 20.97
CA THR A 588 -2.81 11.75 20.43
C THR A 588 -2.51 11.65 18.93
N ARG A 589 -2.81 12.70 18.15
CA ARG A 589 -2.50 12.77 16.71
C ARG A 589 -1.00 12.74 16.45
N LEU A 590 -0.23 13.51 17.22
CA LEU A 590 1.23 13.54 17.13
C LEU A 590 1.83 12.16 17.39
N ALA A 591 1.39 11.49 18.46
CA ALA A 591 1.85 10.15 18.79
C ALA A 591 1.49 9.12 17.72
N GLN A 592 0.30 9.22 17.13
CA GLN A 592 -0.11 8.35 16.02
C GLN A 592 0.77 8.58 14.78
N GLY A 593 1.04 9.83 14.42
CA GLY A 593 1.92 10.17 13.30
C GLY A 593 3.36 9.70 13.47
N ALA A 594 3.87 9.79 14.71
CA ALA A 594 5.17 9.26 15.10
C ALA A 594 5.24 7.73 14.97
N LEU A 595 4.18 7.02 15.38
CA LEU A 595 4.04 5.58 15.17
C LEU A 595 3.99 5.24 13.68
N ASP A 596 3.15 5.91 12.90
CA ASP A 596 2.96 5.62 11.48
C ASP A 596 4.30 5.68 10.73
N THR A 597 5.14 6.68 11.05
CA THR A 597 6.51 6.81 10.50
C THR A 597 7.45 5.70 10.99
N LEU A 598 7.33 5.24 12.24
CA LEU A 598 8.11 4.11 12.76
C LEU A 598 7.72 2.80 12.06
N LEU A 599 6.43 2.61 11.78
CA LEU A 599 5.92 1.44 11.07
C LEU A 599 6.47 1.33 9.64
N GLU A 600 6.73 2.45 8.95
CA GLU A 600 7.37 2.42 7.64
C GLU A 600 8.76 1.75 7.68
N ALA A 601 9.57 2.05 8.70
CA ALA A 601 10.88 1.43 8.87
C ALA A 601 10.77 -0.04 9.31
N GLU A 602 9.75 -0.37 10.08
CA GLU A 602 9.56 -1.73 10.58
C GLU A 602 9.09 -2.67 9.49
N LEU A 603 8.24 -2.19 8.59
CA LEU A 603 7.73 -2.93 7.44
C LEU A 603 8.64 -2.88 6.20
N ALA A 604 9.80 -2.22 6.30
CA ALA A 604 10.77 -2.12 5.21
C ALA A 604 11.32 -3.50 4.79
N VAL A 605 11.59 -3.68 3.50
CA VAL A 605 12.08 -4.93 2.88
C VAL A 605 13.38 -5.41 3.55
N GLU A 606 14.26 -4.48 3.94
CA GLU A 606 15.48 -4.74 4.69
C GLU A 606 15.55 -3.82 5.93
N PRO A 607 15.17 -4.31 7.12
CA PRO A 607 15.09 -3.51 8.34
C PRO A 607 16.42 -2.84 8.74
N THR A 608 17.55 -3.45 8.35
CA THR A 608 18.90 -2.94 8.62
C THR A 608 19.37 -1.86 7.63
N VAL A 609 18.63 -1.64 6.53
CA VAL A 609 18.98 -0.73 5.41
C VAL A 609 17.89 0.33 5.18
N ALA A 610 16.96 0.52 6.13
CA ALA A 610 15.95 1.59 6.08
C ALA A 610 16.60 2.97 6.27
N LEU A 611 17.35 3.41 5.27
CA LEU A 611 17.97 4.73 5.18
C LEU A 611 16.89 5.80 5.13
N GLY A 612 17.16 6.98 5.70
CA GLY A 612 16.28 8.13 5.57
C GLY A 612 14.94 8.06 6.33
N ASN A 613 14.68 7.03 7.15
CA ASN A 613 13.49 7.03 8.00
C ASN A 613 13.65 7.96 9.22
N THR A 614 12.74 8.93 9.34
CA THR A 614 12.78 9.97 10.38
C THR A 614 12.65 9.41 11.79
N ALA A 615 11.77 8.42 12.02
CA ALA A 615 11.58 7.82 13.35
C ALA A 615 12.84 7.12 13.84
N ARG A 616 13.50 6.32 12.98
CA ARG A 616 14.77 5.67 13.30
C ARG A 616 15.90 6.68 13.55
N ALA A 617 16.02 7.69 12.70
CA ALA A 617 17.01 8.75 12.89
C ALA A 617 16.79 9.51 14.20
N PHE A 618 15.52 9.76 14.56
CA PHE A 618 15.16 10.43 15.81
C PHE A 618 15.48 9.58 17.04
N LEU A 619 15.05 8.32 17.07
CA LEU A 619 15.37 7.37 18.17
C LEU A 619 16.88 7.19 18.34
N HIS A 620 17.63 7.04 17.24
CA HIS A 620 19.09 7.00 17.28
C HIS A 620 19.68 8.31 17.81
N GLY A 621 19.14 9.45 17.37
CA GLY A 621 19.52 10.78 17.87
C GLY A 621 19.30 10.94 19.37
N LEU A 622 18.17 10.47 19.91
CA LEU A 622 17.89 10.47 21.34
C LEU A 622 18.92 9.63 22.11
N ALA A 623 19.22 8.42 21.63
CA ALA A 623 20.21 7.54 22.28
C ALA A 623 21.64 8.10 22.24
N ALA A 624 21.96 8.88 21.20
CA ALA A 624 23.25 9.53 21.02
C ALA A 624 23.31 10.98 21.58
N GLU A 625 22.25 11.45 22.25
CA GLU A 625 22.12 12.83 22.76
C GLU A 625 22.38 13.90 21.67
N ARG A 626 21.92 13.63 20.42
CA ARG A 626 22.02 14.58 19.31
C ARG A 626 20.98 15.69 19.42
N ASP A 627 21.40 16.91 19.11
CA ASP A 627 20.51 18.07 19.07
C ASP A 627 19.59 18.04 17.84
N TRP A 628 18.29 18.19 18.10
CA TRP A 628 17.26 18.45 17.09
C TRP A 628 16.72 19.86 17.26
N GLN A 629 16.51 20.57 16.15
CA GLN A 629 15.97 21.92 16.13
C GLN A 629 14.54 21.94 15.60
N VAL A 630 13.68 22.74 16.24
CA VAL A 630 12.33 23.02 15.77
C VAL A 630 12.33 24.35 15.01
N ILE A 631 12.05 24.27 13.72
CA ILE A 631 11.98 25.38 12.78
C ILE A 631 10.52 25.78 12.58
N ARG A 632 10.19 27.01 12.92
CA ARG A 632 8.85 27.60 12.82
C ARG A 632 8.79 28.78 11.86
N ARG A 633 9.96 29.34 11.52
CA ARG A 633 10.08 30.49 10.61
C ARG A 633 11.29 30.34 9.71
N GLN A 634 11.21 30.89 8.51
CA GLN A 634 12.25 30.75 7.49
C GLN A 634 13.65 31.17 7.98
N GLY A 635 13.76 32.23 8.78
CA GLY A 635 15.06 32.70 9.29
C GLY A 635 15.75 31.75 10.27
N GLU A 636 15.04 30.76 10.80
CA GLU A 636 15.61 29.73 11.70
C GLU A 636 16.34 28.64 10.91
N LEU A 637 16.06 28.47 9.61
CA LEU A 637 16.80 27.54 8.73
C LEU A 637 18.29 27.90 8.61
N GLU A 638 18.64 29.18 8.78
CA GLU A 638 20.04 29.64 8.74
C GLU A 638 20.86 29.16 9.95
N ALA A 639 20.20 28.71 11.01
CA ALA A 639 20.85 28.19 12.23
C ALA A 639 21.22 26.71 12.15
N LEU A 640 20.87 26.02 11.06
CA LEU A 640 21.28 24.65 10.82
C LEU A 640 22.79 24.59 10.53
N GLY A 641 23.45 23.55 11.05
CA GLY A 641 24.85 23.25 10.77
C GLY A 641 25.09 22.69 9.36
N TRP A 642 24.05 22.60 8.54
CA TRP A 642 24.04 22.13 7.17
C TRP A 642 23.11 23.00 6.32
N GLN A 643 23.27 22.99 4.99
CA GLN A 643 22.44 23.78 4.09
C GLN A 643 21.57 22.86 3.23
N PRO A 644 20.23 23.04 3.25
CA PRO A 644 19.35 22.36 2.32
C PRO A 644 19.71 22.71 0.87
N ASN A 645 19.53 21.76 -0.05
CA ASN A 645 19.62 22.05 -1.48
C ASN A 645 18.46 22.98 -1.91
N ALA A 646 18.49 23.47 -3.14
CA ALA A 646 17.51 24.44 -3.63
C ALA A 646 16.05 23.91 -3.57
N ASP A 647 15.84 22.61 -3.81
CA ASP A 647 14.52 22.00 -3.80
C ASP A 647 13.96 21.85 -2.38
N LEU A 648 14.78 21.37 -1.45
CA LEU A 648 14.43 21.28 -0.03
C LEU A 648 14.23 22.68 0.57
N GLN A 649 15.05 23.65 0.18
CA GLN A 649 14.90 25.03 0.65
C GLN A 649 13.56 25.64 0.18
N ALA A 650 13.18 25.41 -1.09
CA ALA A 650 11.89 25.86 -1.61
C ALA A 650 10.72 25.13 -0.92
N HIS A 651 10.86 23.83 -0.67
CA HIS A 651 9.86 23.03 0.01
C HIS A 651 9.66 23.45 1.47
N PHE A 652 10.72 23.57 2.26
CA PHE A 652 10.64 24.02 3.66
C PHE A 652 10.04 25.42 3.75
N LYS A 653 10.40 26.31 2.83
CA LYS A 653 9.79 27.64 2.76
C LYS A 653 8.27 27.56 2.56
N ALA A 654 7.80 26.73 1.62
CA ALA A 654 6.38 26.56 1.36
C ALA A 654 5.63 26.00 2.59
N LEU A 655 6.21 25.01 3.29
CA LEU A 655 5.63 24.45 4.52
C LEU A 655 5.52 25.51 5.64
N LEU A 656 6.56 26.31 5.85
CA LEU A 656 6.57 27.37 6.86
C LEU A 656 5.60 28.51 6.52
N GLU A 657 5.36 28.79 5.23
CA GLU A 657 4.32 29.73 4.76
C GLU A 657 2.90 29.21 5.02
N GLN A 658 2.73 27.88 5.08
CA GLN A 658 1.49 27.19 5.47
C GLN A 658 1.39 26.97 6.98
N GLU A 659 2.21 27.66 7.78
CA GLU A 659 2.24 27.58 9.25
C GLU A 659 2.59 26.20 9.82
N HIS A 660 3.15 25.28 9.02
CA HIS A 660 3.73 24.05 9.54
C HIS A 660 5.01 24.34 10.36
N ALA A 661 5.27 23.48 11.33
CA ALA A 661 6.55 23.43 12.04
C ALA A 661 7.35 22.21 11.59
N LEU A 662 8.68 22.35 11.54
CA LEU A 662 9.60 21.27 11.14
C LEU A 662 10.51 20.94 12.33
N ALA A 663 10.72 19.66 12.64
CA ALA A 663 11.75 19.24 13.58
C ALA A 663 12.80 18.37 12.89
N MET A 664 14.07 18.79 12.92
CA MET A 664 15.14 18.15 12.15
C MET A 664 16.47 18.18 12.91
N PRO A 665 17.46 17.33 12.55
CA PRO A 665 18.78 17.36 13.15
C PRO A 665 19.47 18.72 12.99
N ALA A 666 20.07 19.24 14.06
CA ALA A 666 20.82 20.49 14.05
C ALA A 666 22.05 20.42 13.13
N VAL A 667 22.67 19.25 13.06
CA VAL A 667 23.88 18.94 12.30
C VAL A 667 23.69 17.56 11.67
N LEU A 668 24.21 17.35 10.47
CA LEU A 668 24.26 16.05 9.79
C LEU A 668 25.70 15.54 9.76
N ASP A 669 25.87 14.24 9.99
CA ASP A 669 27.17 13.59 9.76
C ASP A 669 27.51 13.53 8.27
N ALA A 670 28.79 13.36 7.96
CA ALA A 670 29.23 13.28 6.56
C ALA A 670 28.60 12.05 5.87
N GLY A 671 27.80 12.29 4.83
CA GLY A 671 27.09 11.25 4.07
C GLY A 671 25.70 10.91 4.61
N GLU A 672 25.23 11.57 5.67
CA GLU A 672 23.87 11.45 6.17
C GLU A 672 22.91 12.33 5.34
N GLU A 673 21.76 11.76 4.98
CA GLU A 673 20.72 12.50 4.26
C GLU A 673 19.78 13.22 5.25
N PRO A 674 19.27 14.41 4.89
CA PRO A 674 18.39 15.17 5.76
C PRO A 674 17.04 14.48 5.92
N VAL A 675 16.60 14.36 7.18
CA VAL A 675 15.27 13.88 7.57
C VAL A 675 14.61 14.90 8.48
N TRP A 676 13.28 14.98 8.47
CA TRP A 676 12.54 15.90 9.33
C TRP A 676 11.15 15.38 9.67
N TRP A 677 10.67 15.76 10.84
CA TRP A 677 9.27 15.73 11.19
C TRP A 677 8.57 16.97 10.65
N GLN A 678 7.42 16.80 10.00
CA GLN A 678 6.51 17.88 9.66
C GLN A 678 5.30 17.81 10.60
N LEU A 679 5.05 18.90 11.32
CA LEU A 679 3.94 19.08 12.25
C LEU A 679 2.98 20.14 11.70
N ASP A 680 1.68 19.85 11.72
CA ASP A 680 0.63 20.88 11.72
C ASP A 680 0.36 21.31 13.18
N PRO A 681 0.74 22.53 13.59
CA PRO A 681 0.57 22.98 14.96
C PRO A 681 -0.90 23.18 15.39
N ALA A 682 -1.82 23.38 14.43
CA ALA A 682 -3.23 23.61 14.71
C ALA A 682 -3.98 22.30 15.00
N THR A 683 -3.64 21.23 14.28
CA THR A 683 -4.31 19.93 14.41
C THR A 683 -3.55 18.93 15.28
N GLY A 684 -2.23 19.09 15.40
CA GLY A 684 -1.32 18.10 16.00
C GLY A 684 -0.92 16.96 15.06
N ASP A 685 -1.29 17.02 13.77
CA ASP A 685 -0.93 16.00 12.79
C ASP A 685 0.59 16.03 12.52
N LEU A 686 1.20 14.85 12.52
CA LEU A 686 2.65 14.67 12.38
C LEU A 686 2.95 13.58 11.35
N LEU A 687 3.98 13.77 10.53
CA LEU A 687 4.58 12.72 9.71
C LEU A 687 6.07 12.99 9.51
N GLY A 688 6.87 11.93 9.41
CA GLY A 688 8.30 12.02 9.09
C GLY A 688 8.57 11.95 7.60
N TYR A 689 9.58 12.69 7.15
CA TYR A 689 9.95 12.81 5.75
C TYR A 689 11.45 12.69 5.53
N GLY A 690 11.83 12.02 4.45
CA GLY A 690 13.18 11.93 3.91
C GLY A 690 13.48 13.00 2.83
N PRO A 691 14.71 13.01 2.29
CA PRO A 691 15.24 14.04 1.38
C PRO A 691 14.47 14.22 0.06
N ASP A 692 13.68 13.24 -0.37
CA ASP A 692 12.83 13.31 -1.56
C ASP A 692 11.41 13.82 -1.28
N ARG A 693 11.13 14.18 -0.01
CA ARG A 693 9.81 14.62 0.49
C ARG A 693 8.79 13.48 0.54
N ARG A 694 9.27 12.24 0.67
CA ARG A 694 8.46 11.04 0.94
C ARG A 694 8.83 10.46 2.30
N GLY A 695 8.19 9.37 2.68
CA GLY A 695 8.50 8.61 3.89
C GLY A 695 9.82 7.85 3.78
N GLN A 696 9.82 6.61 4.25
CA GLN A 696 10.97 5.70 4.22
C GLN A 696 11.27 5.15 2.82
N TYR A 697 12.55 4.86 2.54
CA TYR A 697 12.98 4.10 1.38
C TYR A 697 14.16 3.17 1.71
N VAL A 698 14.40 2.22 0.80
CA VAL A 698 15.60 1.38 0.71
C VAL A 698 16.22 1.66 -0.65
N GLU A 699 17.54 1.84 -0.70
CA GLU A 699 18.28 2.03 -1.94
C GLU A 699 18.92 0.71 -2.39
N ALA A 700 18.72 0.35 -3.66
CA ALA A 700 19.40 -0.76 -4.31
C ALA A 700 20.11 -0.27 -5.58
N ILE A 701 21.38 -0.66 -5.76
CA ILE A 701 22.13 -0.41 -6.99
C ILE A 701 21.65 -1.40 -8.05
N LEU A 702 21.19 -0.86 -9.18
CA LEU A 702 20.68 -1.64 -10.30
C LEU A 702 21.55 -1.47 -11.54
N VAL A 703 21.79 -2.56 -12.27
CA VAL A 703 22.32 -2.53 -13.64
C VAL A 703 21.13 -2.48 -14.58
N LEU A 704 21.05 -1.49 -15.47
CA LEU A 704 19.99 -1.14 -16.42
C LEU A 704 19.01 -2.22 -16.94
N ILE A 705 19.46 -3.47 -17.10
CA ILE A 705 18.61 -4.64 -17.35
C ILE A 705 17.49 -4.76 -16.31
N SER A 706 17.80 -4.41 -15.06
CA SER A 706 16.89 -4.39 -13.92
C SER A 706 16.03 -3.13 -13.78
N ALA A 707 16.17 -2.14 -14.66
CA ALA A 707 15.19 -1.04 -14.76
C ALA A 707 13.98 -1.44 -15.62
N GLY A 708 14.18 -2.35 -16.59
CA GLY A 708 13.10 -3.04 -17.29
C GLY A 708 12.28 -3.97 -16.39
N ASP A 709 12.83 -4.34 -15.23
CA ASP A 709 12.18 -5.20 -14.24
C ASP A 709 11.04 -4.50 -13.47
N SER A 710 11.12 -3.18 -13.27
CA SER A 710 10.06 -2.40 -12.60
C SER A 710 8.94 -2.00 -13.56
N ALA A 711 9.26 -1.83 -14.85
CA ALA A 711 8.28 -1.60 -15.93
C ALA A 711 7.36 -2.82 -16.17
N MET A 712 7.72 -3.99 -15.63
CA MET A 712 6.92 -5.21 -15.69
C MET A 712 6.72 -5.72 -14.26
N GLY A 713 5.75 -5.20 -13.50
CA GLY A 713 5.51 -5.50 -12.07
C GLY A 713 5.33 -6.96 -11.62
N ALA A 714 5.67 -7.95 -12.43
CA ALA A 714 5.69 -9.37 -12.11
C ALA A 714 7.11 -9.97 -11.90
N VAL A 715 8.13 -9.13 -11.69
CA VAL A 715 9.54 -9.49 -11.88
C VAL A 715 10.37 -9.91 -10.65
N GLY A 716 9.81 -10.23 -9.48
CA GLY A 716 10.60 -11.01 -8.49
C GLY A 716 11.07 -12.37 -9.07
N MET A 717 10.24 -12.96 -9.93
CA MET A 717 10.57 -14.15 -10.71
C MET A 717 11.43 -13.79 -11.92
N VAL A 718 11.23 -12.63 -12.55
CA VAL A 718 11.96 -12.26 -13.76
C VAL A 718 13.38 -11.77 -13.46
N GLN A 719 13.66 -11.15 -12.31
CA GLN A 719 15.02 -10.81 -11.84
C GLN A 719 15.86 -12.07 -11.69
N SER A 720 15.25 -13.10 -11.13
CA SER A 720 15.91 -14.37 -10.94
C SER A 720 15.97 -15.19 -12.24
N ILE A 721 14.95 -15.14 -13.11
CA ILE A 721 15.01 -15.63 -14.50
C ILE A 721 16.11 -14.93 -15.29
N TRP A 722 16.31 -13.62 -15.12
CA TRP A 722 17.33 -12.83 -15.79
C TRP A 722 18.73 -13.15 -15.27
N ASP A 723 18.95 -13.15 -13.95
CA ASP A 723 20.21 -13.62 -13.36
C ASP A 723 20.55 -15.03 -13.85
N CYS A 724 19.54 -15.89 -13.97
CA CYS A 724 19.65 -17.22 -14.55
C CYS A 724 19.98 -17.22 -16.05
N LEU A 725 19.38 -16.33 -16.85
CA LEU A 725 19.70 -16.15 -18.26
C LEU A 725 21.12 -15.61 -18.49
N PHE A 726 21.63 -14.79 -17.57
CA PHE A 726 22.92 -14.11 -17.73
C PHE A 726 24.11 -14.78 -17.04
N THR A 727 23.87 -15.64 -16.04
CA THR A 727 24.95 -16.24 -15.24
C THR A 727 24.96 -17.77 -15.23
N SER A 728 23.85 -18.43 -15.63
CA SER A 728 23.77 -19.90 -15.69
C SER A 728 24.18 -20.44 -17.06
N SER A 729 24.81 -21.61 -17.06
CA SER A 729 25.03 -22.39 -18.30
C SER A 729 23.76 -23.05 -18.83
N ASP A 730 22.69 -23.08 -18.02
CA ASP A 730 21.35 -23.54 -18.38
C ASP A 730 20.30 -22.57 -17.81
N PRO A 731 19.90 -21.56 -18.60
CA PRO A 731 18.91 -20.55 -18.22
C PRO A 731 17.55 -21.13 -17.84
N LEU A 732 17.07 -22.15 -18.57
CA LEU A 732 15.74 -22.73 -18.36
C LEU A 732 15.64 -23.48 -17.03
N CYS A 733 16.75 -24.08 -16.60
CA CYS A 733 16.87 -24.77 -15.32
C CYS A 733 16.88 -23.79 -14.13
N CYS A 734 17.62 -22.70 -14.26
CA CYS A 734 17.78 -21.72 -13.19
C CYS A 734 16.51 -20.85 -13.02
N THR A 735 15.84 -20.51 -14.12
CA THR A 735 14.54 -19.81 -14.12
C THR A 735 13.45 -20.59 -13.38
N GLN A 736 13.44 -21.93 -13.51
CA GLN A 736 12.53 -22.82 -12.79
C GLN A 736 12.82 -22.89 -11.29
N ASP A 737 14.09 -23.00 -10.90
CA ASP A 737 14.50 -23.02 -9.49
C ASP A 737 14.14 -21.71 -8.78
N ALA A 738 14.40 -20.58 -9.43
CA ALA A 738 14.11 -19.31 -8.81
C ALA A 738 12.61 -18.97 -8.73
N ALA A 739 11.82 -19.40 -9.71
CA ALA A 739 10.37 -19.36 -9.64
C ALA A 739 9.83 -20.19 -8.46
N ALA A 740 10.37 -21.38 -8.25
CA ALA A 740 9.98 -22.24 -7.16
C ALA A 740 10.42 -21.68 -5.80
N GLN A 741 11.61 -21.10 -5.70
CA GLN A 741 12.10 -20.44 -4.48
C GLN A 741 11.29 -19.19 -4.14
N GLU A 742 10.91 -18.38 -5.14
CA GLU A 742 10.07 -17.20 -4.93
C GLU A 742 8.64 -17.60 -4.52
N MET A 743 8.08 -18.65 -5.13
CA MET A 743 6.79 -19.23 -4.73
C MET A 743 6.83 -19.76 -3.30
N ILE A 744 7.84 -20.56 -2.97
CA ILE A 744 8.02 -21.14 -1.64
C ILE A 744 8.25 -20.00 -0.66
N GLY A 745 9.24 -19.13 -0.87
CA GLY A 745 9.56 -18.00 0.00
C GLY A 745 8.37 -17.09 0.28
N ARG A 746 7.55 -16.77 -0.72
CA ARG A 746 6.31 -15.99 -0.55
C ARG A 746 5.21 -16.78 0.14
N ALA A 747 4.99 -18.04 -0.20
CA ALA A 747 4.01 -18.87 0.51
C ALA A 747 4.40 -19.02 1.99
N VAL A 748 5.69 -19.25 2.27
CA VAL A 748 6.28 -19.34 3.60
C VAL A 748 6.09 -18.06 4.38
N SER A 749 6.47 -16.94 3.77
CA SER A 749 6.37 -15.62 4.38
C SER A 749 4.90 -15.23 4.63
N TYR A 750 4.04 -15.31 3.63
CA TYR A 750 2.65 -14.85 3.75
C TYR A 750 1.77 -15.76 4.61
N GLY A 751 2.00 -17.09 4.61
CA GLY A 751 1.27 -17.99 5.49
C GLY A 751 1.66 -17.84 6.98
N LEU A 752 2.94 -17.59 7.28
CA LEU A 752 3.40 -17.30 8.64
C LEU A 752 2.96 -15.90 9.11
N GLY A 753 3.07 -14.89 8.25
CA GLY A 753 2.66 -13.51 8.53
C GLY A 753 1.14 -13.40 8.77
N GLY A 754 0.32 -13.91 7.86
CA GLY A 754 -1.14 -13.79 7.92
C GLY A 754 -1.79 -14.48 9.13
N LEU A 755 -1.28 -15.63 9.58
CA LEU A 755 -1.80 -16.29 10.79
C LEU A 755 -1.34 -15.61 12.06
N ALA A 756 -0.08 -15.22 12.10
CA ALA A 756 0.43 -14.52 13.26
C ALA A 756 -0.31 -13.18 13.43
N GLU A 757 -0.55 -12.46 12.34
CA GLU A 757 -1.40 -11.26 12.31
C GLU A 757 -2.84 -11.55 12.71
N ALA A 758 -3.47 -12.63 12.20
CA ALA A 758 -4.79 -13.09 12.65
C ALA A 758 -4.82 -13.28 14.17
N HIS A 759 -3.67 -13.63 14.75
CA HIS A 759 -3.48 -13.88 16.16
C HIS A 759 -2.85 -12.73 16.98
N ASP A 760 -2.84 -11.50 16.43
CA ASP A 760 -2.22 -10.29 17.01
C ASP A 760 -0.71 -10.44 17.34
N ILE A 761 -0.10 -11.46 16.77
CA ILE A 761 1.32 -11.74 16.72
C ILE A 761 1.78 -11.13 15.39
N ASN A 762 1.92 -9.80 15.26
CA ASN A 762 2.35 -9.24 13.96
C ASN A 762 3.79 -9.70 13.64
N ILE A 763 3.89 -10.74 12.82
CA ILE A 763 5.16 -11.20 12.28
C ILE A 763 5.41 -10.42 11.00
N ILE A 764 6.11 -9.30 11.15
CA ILE A 764 6.86 -8.75 10.04
C ILE A 764 7.95 -9.77 9.70
N ILE A 765 7.79 -10.47 8.60
CA ILE A 765 8.85 -11.33 8.07
C ILE A 765 9.77 -10.44 7.25
N GLY A 766 10.65 -9.75 7.97
CA GLY A 766 11.85 -9.17 7.37
C GLY A 766 12.77 -10.30 6.91
N ARG A 767 13.54 -10.03 5.85
CA ARG A 767 14.60 -10.90 5.32
C ARG A 767 15.62 -11.35 6.39
N ASP A 768 15.71 -10.63 7.52
CA ASP A 768 16.53 -10.96 8.68
C ASP A 768 16.13 -12.27 9.40
N LEU A 769 14.88 -12.73 9.27
CA LEU A 769 14.48 -14.05 9.77
C LEU A 769 15.07 -15.19 8.92
N ILE A 770 15.35 -14.90 7.65
CA ILE A 770 16.01 -15.81 6.69
C ILE A 770 17.54 -15.77 6.89
N SER A 771 18.12 -14.61 7.23
CA SER A 771 19.57 -14.44 7.38
C SER A 771 20.12 -14.67 8.81
N GLY A 772 19.27 -14.55 9.85
CA GLY A 772 19.66 -14.60 11.27
C GLY A 772 19.95 -15.99 11.84
N GLY A 773 20.06 -17.01 11.00
CA GLY A 773 20.37 -18.39 11.41
C GLY A 773 19.24 -19.13 12.14
N THR A 774 18.07 -18.51 12.36
CA THR A 774 16.86 -19.19 12.87
C THR A 774 16.33 -20.16 11.82
N PHE A 775 16.36 -19.76 10.55
CA PHE A 775 16.10 -20.63 9.40
C PHE A 775 17.12 -21.77 9.28
N ASP A 776 18.40 -21.51 9.57
CA ASP A 776 19.44 -22.54 9.66
C ASP A 776 19.26 -23.48 10.86
N ARG A 777 18.72 -23.00 11.98
CA ARG A 777 18.39 -23.83 13.15
C ARG A 777 17.16 -24.72 12.89
N LEU A 778 16.13 -24.17 12.24
CA LEU A 778 14.98 -24.91 11.72
C LEU A 778 15.38 -25.94 10.65
N ASN A 779 16.35 -25.62 9.80
CA ASN A 779 16.99 -26.58 8.89
C ASN A 779 17.83 -27.63 9.64
N SER A 780 18.52 -27.25 10.72
CA SER A 780 19.41 -28.15 11.45
C SER A 780 18.68 -29.21 12.30
N ALA A 781 17.44 -28.93 12.71
CA ALA A 781 16.59 -29.83 13.48
C ALA A 781 16.23 -31.13 12.73
N GLY A 782 16.23 -31.12 11.38
CA GLY A 782 15.89 -32.29 10.55
C GLY A 782 17.05 -33.02 9.84
N ILE A 783 18.28 -32.48 9.80
CA ILE A 783 19.25 -32.85 8.73
C ILE A 783 20.51 -33.63 9.19
N SER A 784 20.79 -33.77 10.48
CA SER A 784 22.13 -34.25 10.93
C SER A 784 22.47 -35.72 10.63
N LYS A 785 21.57 -36.52 10.06
CA LYS A 785 21.88 -37.91 9.64
C LYS A 785 22.05 -38.10 8.13
N ALA A 786 21.43 -37.26 7.29
CA ALA A 786 21.56 -37.38 5.83
C ALA A 786 22.71 -36.54 5.26
N ALA A 787 23.01 -35.38 5.84
CA ALA A 787 24.15 -34.55 5.42
C ALA A 787 25.51 -35.17 5.75
N GLY A 788 25.59 -36.01 6.80
CA GLY A 788 26.80 -36.76 7.16
C GLY A 788 27.21 -37.80 6.11
N ASP A 789 26.24 -38.43 5.44
CA ASP A 789 26.49 -39.46 4.44
C ASP A 789 26.80 -38.86 3.05
N VAL A 790 26.30 -37.66 2.75
CA VAL A 790 26.58 -36.93 1.49
C VAL A 790 27.90 -36.17 1.54
N ALA A 791 28.27 -35.59 2.68
CA ALA A 791 29.56 -34.93 2.87
C ALA A 791 30.76 -35.91 2.79
N GLY A 792 30.54 -37.19 3.14
CA GLY A 792 31.54 -38.24 2.98
C GLY A 792 31.80 -38.64 1.52
N ALA A 793 30.80 -38.53 0.63
CA ALA A 793 30.93 -38.88 -0.78
C ALA A 793 31.44 -37.71 -1.65
N GLY A 794 31.12 -36.46 -1.29
CA GLY A 794 31.57 -35.26 -2.02
C GLY A 794 33.07 -34.96 -1.85
N ALA A 795 33.68 -35.39 -0.74
CA ALA A 795 35.10 -35.16 -0.46
C ALA A 795 36.04 -35.98 -1.38
N GLU A 796 35.58 -37.10 -1.96
CA GLU A 796 36.38 -37.87 -2.93
C GLU A 796 36.33 -37.31 -4.36
N PHE A 797 35.30 -36.55 -4.73
CA PHE A 797 35.13 -36.02 -6.10
C PHE A 797 35.90 -34.71 -6.35
N ILE A 798 36.13 -33.92 -5.29
CA ILE A 798 36.76 -32.59 -5.39
C ILE A 798 38.30 -32.69 -5.46
N VAL A 799 38.90 -33.82 -5.07
CA VAL A 799 40.36 -34.00 -5.09
C VAL A 799 40.91 -34.44 -6.46
N ASP A 800 40.10 -35.09 -7.31
CA ASP A 800 40.58 -35.62 -8.61
C ASP A 800 40.36 -34.68 -9.81
N SER A 801 39.60 -33.59 -9.64
CA SER A 801 39.15 -32.75 -10.77
C SER A 801 40.02 -31.50 -11.04
N TRP A 802 41.03 -31.22 -10.21
CA TRP A 802 41.95 -30.08 -10.40
C TRP A 802 43.34 -30.56 -10.84
N GLY A 803 43.44 -30.95 -12.11
CA GLY A 803 44.68 -31.31 -12.79
C GLY A 803 44.92 -30.50 -14.06
N ARG A 804 45.67 -29.39 -13.92
CA ARG A 804 46.53 -28.72 -14.93
C ARG A 804 45.97 -28.37 -16.32
N CYS A 805 45.84 -27.07 -16.58
CA CYS A 805 46.14 -26.41 -17.86
C CYS A 805 47.19 -25.32 -17.55
N GLN A 806 48.45 -25.44 -17.98
CA GLN A 806 48.97 -24.92 -19.28
C GLN A 806 47.94 -24.43 -20.28
#